data_AF-A0A919B371-F1
#
_entry.id   AF-A0A919B371-F1
#
_cell.length_a   1.000
_cell.length_b   1.000
_cell.length_c   1.000
_cell.angle_alpha   90.00
_cell.angle_beta   90.00
_cell.angle_gamma   90.00
#
_symmetry.space_group_name_H-M   'P 1'
#
loop_
_entity.id
_entity.type
_entity.pdbx_description
1 polymer ?
#
loop_
_entity_poly.entity_id
_entity_poly.type
_entity_poly.pdbx_seq_one_letter_code
_entity_poly.pdbx_strand_id
1 'polypeptide(L)'
;MTGHCDQPGPADPLGEALAAVVYRTGAAHGGVYLRDPREPVLVLAVMCGLPVEASVPYRRVLLTLPGPTADAVREERLVWVGQQDDMARRYPRAAAYFPYRIGLASALLKGARHCWGALNLVWPAGRSARLGIRERERIVRGARRIAHALDRAAGPLEIPEEPRLVPTYRAAAEPGPPAFVAADVLDRLPVGALAMDVEGRITLANPAAVRLLGRSAGDLLGTLPWESLPWVNTAAYADAHRAAVSSREPSTLTVLRPPDRWLDLRIYPDESGITLLITPHASEGGPPRPAGLPYAGTTSEAGIYPLMRLAAALTETVRVQDVVDQVAHQVLPTFGAQGMIVATIEADRMPVVGHCGFAPEVVERLDSLPTNAVISPVGRSLATGTAAFFADRTELARAHPETPPISDKQAWAFLPLITSGRPIGYCLLAYDRPHTFTAAERSLLTPLSGLIAQALDRARLYDAKHNLAHALQQTLLPQALPTMDGLDVAARYLPSSHGLDIGGDFYDLIRLTGTTAAAVIGDVQGHDVTAAALMGQVRTAVHSHATAGATPGQVLARTDRDLADLDATRFVSCLYAHLDLARHEVTIAGAGHPPPILRRPGHRAQVLDIDPGPPLGLGLGLGTPSYPSTTLALPEGALLTLYTDGLVETPGTDIDHTTADLAQHLCASSALPLHQLIDNLVDHARPTGQYTDDIALLLLQPKARA
;
A
#
# COMPACT_ATOMS: atom_id res chain seq x y z
N MET A 1 -6.74 1.09 -63.20
CA MET A 1 -6.52 2.55 -63.05
C MET A 1 -7.43 2.99 -61.93
N THR A 2 -7.00 3.51 -60.79
CA THR A 2 -5.83 4.31 -60.42
C THR A 2 -5.25 3.81 -59.10
N GLY A 3 -3.92 3.62 -59.05
CA GLY A 3 -3.23 3.36 -57.79
C GLY A 3 -3.30 4.59 -56.89
N HIS A 4 -3.62 4.37 -55.62
CA HIS A 4 -3.19 5.26 -54.55
C HIS A 4 -1.87 4.71 -54.03
N CYS A 5 -0.78 5.42 -54.35
CA CYS A 5 0.45 5.32 -53.59
C CYS A 5 0.11 5.66 -52.14
N ASP A 6 0.18 4.67 -51.25
CA ASP A 6 0.35 4.92 -49.82
C ASP A 6 1.64 5.72 -49.67
N GLN A 7 1.50 7.00 -49.34
CA GLN A 7 2.62 7.77 -48.82
C GLN A 7 3.07 7.09 -47.50
N PRO A 8 4.37 6.89 -47.26
CA PRO A 8 4.83 6.42 -45.96
C PRO A 8 4.42 7.47 -44.92
N GLY A 9 3.57 7.08 -43.98
CA GLY A 9 3.24 7.91 -42.82
C GLY A 9 4.51 8.33 -42.06
N PRO A 10 4.41 9.33 -41.17
CA PRO A 10 5.56 9.76 -40.37
C PRO A 10 6.21 8.55 -39.70
N ALA A 11 7.54 8.44 -39.82
CA ALA A 11 8.29 7.31 -39.28
C ALA A 11 7.95 7.14 -37.78
N ASP A 12 7.45 5.95 -37.41
CA ASP A 12 7.08 5.60 -36.04
C ASP A 12 8.09 4.61 -35.44
N PRO A 13 9.28 5.08 -35.04
CA PRO A 13 10.33 4.21 -34.54
C PRO A 13 9.95 3.52 -33.22
N LEU A 14 9.04 4.10 -32.44
CA LEU A 14 8.59 3.54 -31.17
C LEU A 14 7.62 2.37 -31.38
N GLY A 15 6.63 2.55 -32.26
CA GLY A 15 5.70 1.49 -32.61
C GLY A 15 6.38 0.34 -33.34
N GLU A 16 7.25 0.63 -34.31
CA GLU A 16 8.04 -0.39 -35.01
C GLU A 16 8.91 -1.22 -34.03
N ALA A 17 9.54 -0.54 -33.06
CA ALA A 17 10.33 -1.21 -32.04
C ALA A 17 9.46 -2.11 -31.15
N LEU A 18 8.28 -1.65 -30.72
CA LEU A 18 7.34 -2.45 -29.93
C LEU A 18 6.87 -3.68 -30.70
N ALA A 19 6.36 -3.50 -31.92
CA ALA A 19 5.88 -4.59 -32.78
C ALA A 19 6.97 -5.64 -33.05
N ALA A 20 8.21 -5.19 -33.31
CA ALA A 20 9.34 -6.08 -33.52
C ALA A 20 9.72 -6.87 -32.25
N VAL A 21 9.57 -6.29 -31.06
CA VAL A 21 9.84 -6.98 -29.79
C VAL A 21 8.76 -8.01 -29.49
N VAL A 22 7.49 -7.66 -29.67
CA VAL A 22 6.37 -8.60 -29.50
C VAL A 22 6.54 -9.81 -30.42
N TYR A 23 6.85 -9.58 -31.70
CA TYR A 23 7.12 -10.65 -32.66
C TYR A 23 8.30 -11.55 -32.25
N ARG A 24 9.46 -10.97 -31.93
CA ARG A 24 10.68 -11.75 -31.60
C ARG A 24 10.58 -12.53 -30.28
N THR A 25 9.73 -12.09 -29.38
CA THR A 25 9.51 -12.73 -28.08
C THR A 25 8.32 -13.70 -28.11
N GLY A 26 7.56 -13.71 -29.21
CA GLY A 26 6.34 -14.50 -29.36
C GLY A 26 5.25 -14.08 -28.38
N ALA A 27 5.26 -12.83 -27.91
CA ALA A 27 4.21 -12.27 -27.06
C ALA A 27 2.94 -12.09 -27.88
N ALA A 28 1.78 -12.33 -27.27
CA ALA A 28 0.49 -12.12 -27.92
C ALA A 28 0.13 -10.63 -27.98
N HIS A 29 0.62 -9.85 -27.02
CA HIS A 29 0.48 -8.40 -26.99
C HIS A 29 1.60 -7.75 -26.16
N GLY A 30 1.75 -6.44 -26.35
CA GLY A 30 2.74 -5.65 -25.62
C GLY A 30 2.30 -4.21 -25.44
N GLY A 31 2.87 -3.55 -24.44
CA GLY A 31 2.57 -2.16 -24.10
C GLY A 31 3.80 -1.43 -23.57
N VAL A 32 3.97 -0.18 -23.98
CA VAL A 32 4.99 0.74 -23.47
C VAL A 32 4.31 1.71 -22.51
N TYR A 33 4.71 1.63 -21.25
CA TYR A 33 4.31 2.52 -20.19
C TYR A 33 5.37 3.59 -20.00
N LEU A 34 4.96 4.86 -20.07
CA LEU A 34 5.82 6.00 -19.82
C LEU A 34 5.54 6.59 -18.44
N ARG A 35 6.59 7.07 -17.77
CA ARG A 35 6.46 7.75 -16.48
C ARG A 35 5.89 9.15 -16.66
N ASP A 36 4.88 9.48 -15.87
CA ASP A 36 4.38 10.85 -15.79
C ASP A 36 5.36 11.72 -14.96
N PRO A 37 5.82 12.86 -15.48
CA PRO A 37 6.70 13.75 -14.73
C PRO A 37 5.99 14.52 -13.61
N ARG A 38 4.64 14.59 -13.62
CA ARG A 38 3.82 15.37 -12.67
C ARG A 38 3.26 14.51 -11.56
N GLU A 39 3.02 13.23 -11.83
CA GLU A 39 2.40 12.28 -10.90
C GLU A 39 3.25 11.00 -10.77
N PRO A 40 3.24 10.31 -9.63
CA PRO A 40 3.94 9.03 -9.46
C PRO A 40 3.16 7.88 -10.14
N VAL A 41 2.92 7.99 -11.45
CA VAL A 41 2.18 7.04 -12.27
C VAL A 41 2.94 6.68 -13.55
N LEU A 42 2.65 5.49 -14.03
CA LEU A 42 3.01 5.00 -15.35
C LEU A 42 1.76 5.01 -16.22
N VAL A 43 1.84 5.56 -17.42
CA VAL A 43 0.73 5.68 -18.37
C VAL A 43 1.05 4.89 -19.63
N LEU A 44 0.12 4.04 -20.06
CA LEU A 44 0.24 3.26 -21.30
C LEU A 44 0.20 4.20 -22.49
N ALA A 45 1.33 4.38 -23.17
CA ALA A 45 1.48 5.31 -24.28
C ALA A 45 1.29 4.64 -25.64
N VAL A 46 1.80 3.41 -25.79
CA VAL A 46 1.76 2.65 -27.04
C VAL A 46 1.45 1.19 -26.73
N MET A 47 0.60 0.56 -27.54
CA MET A 47 0.23 -0.85 -27.38
C MET A 47 0.12 -1.55 -28.74
N CYS A 48 0.27 -2.87 -28.73
CA CYS A 48 0.01 -3.70 -29.91
C CYS A 48 -0.56 -5.07 -29.53
N GLY A 49 -1.39 -5.65 -30.41
CA GLY A 49 -1.94 -6.99 -30.25
C GLY A 49 -3.21 -7.07 -29.37
N LEU A 50 -3.75 -5.94 -28.92
CA LEU A 50 -5.04 -5.81 -28.24
C LEU A 50 -5.78 -4.54 -28.70
N PRO A 51 -7.13 -4.54 -28.73
CA PRO A 51 -7.92 -3.32 -28.91
C PRO A 51 -7.70 -2.31 -27.77
N VAL A 52 -7.85 -1.02 -28.06
CA VAL A 52 -7.63 0.09 -27.11
C VAL A 52 -8.63 0.04 -25.95
N GLU A 53 -9.84 -0.46 -26.18
CA GLU A 53 -10.91 -0.59 -25.20
C GLU A 53 -10.60 -1.68 -24.17
N ALA A 54 -9.90 -2.74 -24.58
CA ALA A 54 -9.47 -3.80 -23.67
C ALA A 54 -8.45 -3.27 -22.64
N SER A 55 -7.78 -2.15 -22.93
CA SER A 55 -6.72 -1.57 -22.09
C SER A 55 -7.20 -0.69 -20.94
N VAL A 56 -8.46 -0.25 -20.96
CA VAL A 56 -9.02 0.76 -20.03
C VAL A 56 -8.67 0.49 -18.55
N PRO A 57 -8.82 -0.73 -18.01
CA PRO A 57 -8.55 -0.98 -16.59
C PRO A 57 -7.08 -0.79 -16.16
N TYR A 58 -6.15 -0.81 -17.12
CA TYR A 58 -4.71 -0.81 -16.87
C TYR A 58 -3.96 0.26 -17.69
N ARG A 59 -4.66 1.31 -18.16
CA ARG A 59 -4.05 2.47 -18.82
C ARG A 59 -3.12 3.25 -17.89
N ARG A 60 -3.43 3.30 -16.59
CA ARG A 60 -2.64 4.01 -15.56
C ARG A 60 -2.24 3.04 -14.45
N VAL A 61 -0.98 3.09 -14.04
CA VAL A 61 -0.41 2.24 -12.97
C VAL A 61 0.31 3.14 -11.97
N LEU A 62 -0.10 3.13 -10.71
CA LEU A 62 0.55 3.89 -9.64
C LEU A 62 1.91 3.27 -9.29
N LEU A 63 2.97 4.09 -9.27
CA LEU A 63 4.32 3.66 -8.89
C LEU A 63 4.46 3.38 -7.38
N THR A 64 3.57 3.94 -6.57
CA THR A 64 3.55 3.78 -5.11
C THR A 64 2.93 2.45 -4.67
N LEU A 65 2.18 1.77 -5.55
CA LEU A 65 1.51 0.52 -5.23
C LEU A 65 2.31 -0.69 -5.74
N PRO A 66 2.39 -1.79 -4.96
CA PRO A 66 3.02 -3.02 -5.42
C PRO A 66 2.33 -3.58 -6.67
N GLY A 67 3.13 -3.87 -7.70
CA GLY A 67 2.63 -4.43 -8.95
C GLY A 67 3.77 -4.74 -9.91
N PRO A 68 3.61 -5.69 -10.84
CA PRO A 68 4.71 -6.19 -11.66
C PRO A 68 5.36 -5.08 -12.51
N THR A 69 4.55 -4.16 -13.06
CA THR A 69 5.02 -3.02 -13.85
C THR A 69 5.66 -1.93 -12.99
N ALA A 70 5.09 -1.63 -11.82
CA ALA A 70 5.62 -0.65 -10.88
C ALA A 70 6.95 -1.12 -10.26
N ASP A 71 7.02 -2.37 -9.82
CA ASP A 71 8.22 -3.00 -9.26
C ASP A 71 9.35 -3.07 -10.28
N ALA A 72 9.04 -3.34 -11.56
CA ALA A 72 10.07 -3.35 -12.60
C ALA A 72 10.79 -2.00 -12.72
N VAL A 73 10.08 -0.90 -12.48
CA VAL A 73 10.63 0.46 -12.46
C VAL A 73 11.30 0.77 -11.13
N ARG A 74 10.62 0.51 -10.01
CA ARG A 74 11.08 0.84 -8.65
C ARG A 74 12.32 0.06 -8.23
N GLU A 75 12.40 -1.22 -8.61
CA GLU A 75 13.49 -2.13 -8.26
C GLU A 75 14.50 -2.30 -9.41
N GLU A 76 14.35 -1.55 -10.50
CA GLU A 76 15.20 -1.58 -11.69
C GLU A 76 15.51 -2.98 -12.25
N ARG A 77 14.53 -3.90 -12.20
CA ARG A 77 14.72 -5.30 -12.64
C ARG A 77 13.60 -5.80 -13.53
N LEU A 78 13.92 -6.82 -14.35
CA LEU A 78 12.90 -7.59 -15.06
C LEU A 78 12.04 -8.36 -14.04
N VAL A 79 10.74 -8.12 -14.07
CA VAL A 79 9.73 -8.88 -13.32
C VAL A 79 9.09 -9.89 -14.27
N TRP A 80 9.07 -11.17 -13.87
CA TRP A 80 8.38 -12.24 -14.58
C TRP A 80 7.33 -12.86 -13.66
N VAL A 81 6.13 -13.03 -14.18
CA VAL A 81 5.03 -13.76 -13.56
C VAL A 81 4.48 -14.74 -14.59
N GLY A 82 4.85 -16.01 -14.48
CA GLY A 82 4.53 -17.02 -15.49
C GLY A 82 3.17 -17.69 -15.30
N GLN A 83 2.57 -17.58 -14.12
CA GLN A 83 1.31 -18.22 -13.75
C GLN A 83 0.39 -17.25 -13.01
N GLN A 84 -0.92 -17.43 -13.19
CA GLN A 84 -1.94 -16.59 -12.57
C GLN A 84 -1.96 -16.72 -11.04
N ASP A 85 -1.70 -17.91 -10.51
CA ASP A 85 -1.62 -18.13 -9.06
C ASP A 85 -0.44 -17.37 -8.44
N ASP A 86 0.68 -17.26 -9.16
CA ASP A 86 1.83 -16.45 -8.73
C ASP A 86 1.52 -14.96 -8.77
N MET A 87 0.74 -14.51 -9.78
CA MET A 87 0.23 -13.14 -9.85
C MET A 87 -0.65 -12.86 -8.63
N ALA A 88 -1.60 -13.74 -8.31
CA ALA A 88 -2.51 -13.58 -7.17
C ALA A 88 -1.79 -13.58 -5.82
N ARG A 89 -0.73 -14.40 -5.66
CA ARG A 89 0.06 -14.45 -4.43
C ARG A 89 0.98 -13.24 -4.24
N ARG A 90 1.69 -12.82 -5.29
CA ARG A 90 2.72 -11.77 -5.20
C ARG A 90 2.18 -10.38 -5.45
N TYR A 91 1.13 -10.28 -6.27
CA TYR A 91 0.51 -9.03 -6.69
C TYR A 91 -1.02 -9.14 -6.68
N PRO A 92 -1.65 -9.31 -5.50
CA PRO A 92 -3.10 -9.54 -5.40
C PRO A 92 -3.94 -8.47 -6.10
N ARG A 93 -3.55 -7.20 -5.98
CA ARG A 93 -4.18 -6.08 -6.70
C ARG A 93 -4.05 -6.25 -8.20
N ALA A 94 -2.84 -6.49 -8.72
CA ALA A 94 -2.62 -6.69 -10.17
C ALA A 94 -3.39 -7.91 -10.71
N ALA A 95 -3.48 -8.99 -9.92
CA ALA A 95 -4.27 -10.17 -10.27
C ALA A 95 -5.77 -9.89 -10.35
N ALA A 96 -6.29 -8.97 -9.52
CA ALA A 96 -7.67 -8.51 -9.63
C ALA A 96 -7.93 -7.70 -10.92
N TYR A 97 -6.92 -7.01 -11.45
CA TYR A 97 -7.00 -6.29 -12.73
C TYR A 97 -6.78 -7.19 -13.96
N PHE A 98 -6.06 -8.31 -13.79
CA PHE A 98 -5.79 -9.31 -14.82
C PHE A 98 -6.23 -10.70 -14.34
N PRO A 99 -7.53 -11.02 -14.25
CA PRO A 99 -8.01 -12.30 -13.70
C PRO A 99 -7.83 -13.49 -14.67
N TYR A 100 -7.16 -13.27 -15.81
CA TYR A 100 -7.03 -14.24 -16.90
C TYR A 100 -5.76 -15.07 -16.76
N ARG A 101 -5.76 -16.27 -17.35
CA ARG A 101 -4.57 -17.12 -17.37
C ARG A 101 -3.56 -16.59 -18.40
N ILE A 102 -2.63 -15.76 -17.92
CA ILE A 102 -1.58 -15.15 -18.75
C ILE A 102 -0.20 -15.28 -18.10
N GLY A 103 0.84 -15.21 -18.92
CA GLY A 103 2.21 -14.92 -18.46
C GLY A 103 2.54 -13.45 -18.73
N LEU A 104 3.13 -12.74 -17.77
CA LEU A 104 3.49 -11.32 -17.88
C LEU A 104 4.98 -11.12 -17.62
N ALA A 105 5.64 -10.37 -18.50
CA ALA A 105 6.96 -9.81 -18.26
C ALA A 105 6.89 -8.28 -18.24
N SER A 106 7.45 -7.66 -17.21
CA SER A 106 7.63 -6.21 -17.10
C SER A 106 9.11 -5.87 -17.04
N ALA A 107 9.60 -5.13 -18.03
CA ALA A 107 11.01 -4.79 -18.19
C ALA A 107 11.23 -3.27 -18.14
N LEU A 108 12.27 -2.83 -17.44
CA LEU A 108 12.65 -1.42 -17.34
C LEU A 108 13.06 -0.84 -18.71
N LEU A 109 12.55 0.35 -19.05
CA LEU A 109 12.99 1.16 -20.19
C LEU A 109 14.02 2.19 -19.72
N LYS A 110 15.25 1.74 -19.51
CA LYS A 110 16.36 2.60 -19.06
C LYS A 110 16.95 3.40 -20.24
N GLY A 111 16.70 4.71 -20.25
CA GLY A 111 17.30 5.64 -21.20
C GLY A 111 18.69 6.10 -20.77
N ALA A 112 19.33 6.94 -21.59
CA ALA A 112 20.70 7.41 -21.35
C ALA A 112 20.85 8.31 -20.11
N ARG A 113 19.81 9.07 -19.75
CA ARG A 113 19.83 10.03 -18.62
C ARG A 113 18.78 9.78 -17.55
N HIS A 114 17.70 9.08 -17.88
CA HIS A 114 16.60 8.79 -16.96
C HIS A 114 15.86 7.51 -17.36
N CYS A 115 15.06 6.98 -16.44
CA CYS A 115 14.14 5.89 -16.73
C CYS A 115 12.90 6.45 -17.45
N TRP A 116 12.60 5.93 -18.65
CA TRP A 116 11.42 6.32 -19.41
C TRP A 116 10.14 5.64 -18.88
N GLY A 117 10.26 4.46 -18.27
CA GLY A 117 9.13 3.68 -17.74
C GLY A 117 9.35 2.18 -17.91
N ALA A 118 8.34 1.46 -18.40
CA ALA A 118 8.37 0.00 -18.51
C ALA A 118 7.78 -0.54 -19.83
N LEU A 119 8.33 -1.66 -20.28
CA LEU A 119 7.77 -2.51 -21.33
C LEU A 119 7.02 -3.67 -20.68
N ASN A 120 5.75 -3.82 -21.01
CA ASN A 120 4.96 -5.01 -20.68
C ASN A 120 4.82 -5.90 -21.91
N LEU A 121 5.04 -7.20 -21.71
CA LEU A 121 4.81 -8.25 -22.70
C LEU A 121 3.96 -9.34 -22.07
N VAL A 122 2.95 -9.80 -22.81
CA VAL A 122 1.99 -10.77 -22.29
C VAL A 122 1.87 -11.96 -23.22
N TRP A 123 1.75 -13.13 -22.62
CA TRP A 123 1.58 -14.41 -23.29
C TRP A 123 0.30 -15.11 -22.84
N PRO A 124 -0.30 -15.92 -23.74
CA PRO A 124 -1.38 -16.85 -23.38
C PRO A 124 -0.97 -17.84 -22.28
N ALA A 125 -1.97 -18.55 -21.74
CA ALA A 125 -1.79 -19.59 -20.75
C ALA A 125 -0.79 -20.69 -21.18
N GLY A 126 -0.17 -21.38 -20.21
CA GLY A 126 0.69 -22.55 -20.47
C GLY A 126 2.20 -22.28 -20.51
N ARG A 127 2.64 -21.10 -20.07
CA ARG A 127 4.07 -20.75 -19.93
C ARG A 127 4.69 -21.39 -18.67
N SER A 128 6.01 -21.57 -18.70
CA SER A 128 6.80 -22.00 -17.53
C SER A 128 6.77 -20.94 -16.42
N ALA A 129 6.76 -21.36 -15.16
CA ALA A 129 6.89 -20.48 -14.00
C ALA A 129 8.22 -19.70 -14.00
N ARG A 130 9.26 -20.23 -14.67
CA ARG A 130 10.57 -19.57 -14.80
C ARG A 130 10.86 -19.20 -16.26
N LEU A 131 11.37 -17.99 -16.44
CA LEU A 131 11.81 -17.48 -17.74
C LEU A 131 13.20 -18.03 -18.09
N GLY A 132 13.39 -18.57 -19.30
CA GLY A 132 14.70 -19.05 -19.75
C GLY A 132 15.71 -17.92 -19.97
N ILE A 133 17.01 -18.22 -19.88
CA ILE A 133 18.10 -17.23 -20.06
C ILE A 133 18.00 -16.51 -21.42
N ARG A 134 17.79 -17.27 -22.50
CA ARG A 134 17.65 -16.73 -23.86
C ARG A 134 16.41 -15.85 -24.03
N GLU A 135 15.31 -16.18 -23.36
CA GLU A 135 14.08 -15.37 -23.40
C GLU A 135 14.27 -14.06 -22.64
N ARG A 136 14.87 -14.11 -21.44
CA ARG A 136 15.27 -12.94 -20.66
C ARG A 136 16.13 -11.99 -21.49
N GLU A 137 17.15 -12.50 -22.18
CA GLU A 137 18.01 -11.69 -23.04
C GLU A 137 17.26 -11.01 -24.19
N ARG A 138 16.31 -11.71 -24.83
CA ARG A 138 15.49 -11.12 -25.90
C ARG A 138 14.61 -9.98 -25.38
N ILE A 139 13.97 -10.16 -24.22
CA ILE A 139 13.13 -9.13 -23.59
C ILE A 139 13.97 -7.91 -23.22
N VAL A 140 15.10 -8.10 -22.54
CA VAL A 140 16.00 -7.00 -22.13
C VAL A 140 16.57 -6.27 -23.35
N ARG A 141 16.98 -7.00 -24.39
CA ARG A 141 17.46 -6.38 -25.64
C ARG A 141 16.35 -5.60 -26.34
N GLY A 142 15.11 -6.09 -26.29
CA GLY A 142 13.93 -5.39 -26.79
C GLY A 142 13.66 -4.08 -26.06
N ALA A 143 13.62 -4.13 -24.73
CA ALA A 143 13.47 -2.96 -23.87
C ALA A 143 14.54 -1.88 -24.16
N ARG A 144 15.80 -2.27 -24.33
CA ARG A 144 16.89 -1.34 -24.70
C ARG A 144 16.68 -0.67 -26.07
N ARG A 145 16.13 -1.39 -27.05
CA ARG A 145 15.85 -0.81 -28.38
C ARG A 145 14.72 0.22 -28.32
N ILE A 146 13.68 -0.07 -27.53
CA ILE A 146 12.59 0.87 -27.27
C ILE A 146 13.13 2.11 -26.54
N ALA A 147 13.91 1.93 -25.47
CA ALA A 147 14.53 3.05 -24.76
C ALA A 147 15.43 3.91 -25.68
N HIS A 148 16.19 3.29 -26.58
CA HIS A 148 17.00 4.02 -27.56
C HIS A 148 16.15 4.75 -28.63
N ALA A 149 14.97 4.23 -28.97
CA ALA A 149 14.03 4.96 -29.82
C ALA A 149 13.48 6.21 -29.10
N LEU A 150 13.17 6.09 -27.80
CA LEU A 150 12.73 7.20 -26.97
C LEU A 150 13.82 8.27 -26.78
N ASP A 151 15.07 7.86 -26.52
CA ASP A 151 16.22 8.78 -26.40
C ASP A 151 16.48 9.60 -27.68
N ARG A 152 16.08 9.10 -28.85
CA ARG A 152 16.27 9.78 -30.15
C ARG A 152 15.08 10.65 -30.55
N ALA A 153 13.95 10.56 -29.87
CA ALA A 153 12.80 11.42 -30.15
C ALA A 153 13.12 12.86 -29.70
N ALA A 154 13.09 13.82 -30.62
CA ALA A 154 13.46 15.21 -30.36
C ALA A 154 12.29 15.97 -29.71
N GLY A 155 12.12 15.84 -28.39
CA GLY A 155 11.16 16.63 -27.61
C GLY A 155 10.69 15.95 -26.31
N PRO A 156 10.03 16.68 -25.39
CA PRO A 156 9.34 16.04 -24.27
C PRO A 156 8.22 15.16 -24.80
N LEU A 157 8.20 13.88 -24.40
CA LEU A 157 7.14 12.95 -24.78
C LEU A 157 5.82 13.42 -24.18
N GLU A 158 4.86 13.77 -25.03
CA GLU A 158 3.49 13.98 -24.58
C GLU A 158 2.86 12.63 -24.23
N ILE A 159 2.25 12.57 -23.04
CA ILE A 159 1.52 11.39 -22.58
C ILE A 159 0.12 11.48 -23.19
N PRO A 160 -0.27 10.57 -24.09
CA PRO A 160 -1.56 10.67 -24.75
C PRO A 160 -2.69 10.27 -23.80
N GLU A 161 -3.87 10.87 -23.97
CA GLU A 161 -5.09 10.50 -23.21
C GLU A 161 -5.54 9.06 -23.54
N GLU A 162 -5.30 8.61 -24.78
CA GLU A 162 -5.55 7.25 -25.22
C GLU A 162 -4.27 6.58 -25.75
N PRO A 163 -4.04 5.29 -25.45
CA PRO A 163 -2.86 4.61 -25.93
C PRO A 163 -2.92 4.46 -27.45
N ARG A 164 -1.80 4.72 -28.11
CA ARG A 164 -1.71 4.54 -29.56
C ARG A 164 -1.56 3.06 -29.91
N LEU A 165 -2.47 2.55 -30.72
CA LEU A 165 -2.41 1.19 -31.23
C LEU A 165 -1.43 1.09 -32.41
N VAL A 166 -0.60 0.05 -32.39
CA VAL A 166 0.36 -0.26 -33.45
C VAL A 166 0.07 -1.66 -33.99
N PRO A 167 0.05 -1.85 -35.33
CA PRO A 167 -0.15 -3.16 -35.93
C PRO A 167 0.98 -4.14 -35.56
N THR A 168 0.62 -5.40 -35.34
CA THR A 168 1.59 -6.48 -35.10
C THR A 168 2.29 -6.89 -36.41
N TYR A 169 3.54 -7.34 -36.31
CA TYR A 169 4.31 -7.78 -37.47
C TYR A 169 3.69 -9.06 -38.05
N ARG A 170 3.07 -8.98 -39.23
CA ARG A 170 2.51 -10.14 -39.94
C ARG A 170 3.67 -10.97 -40.49
N ALA A 171 3.73 -12.26 -40.14
CA ALA A 171 4.36 -13.20 -41.06
C ALA A 171 3.50 -13.20 -42.33
N ALA A 172 4.09 -13.00 -43.50
CA ALA A 172 3.36 -13.11 -44.76
C ALA A 172 2.74 -14.51 -44.83
N ALA A 173 1.43 -14.60 -44.62
CA ALA A 173 0.70 -15.83 -44.82
C ALA A 173 0.80 -16.19 -46.30
N GLU A 174 1.03 -17.48 -46.60
CA GLU A 174 0.93 -17.99 -47.97
C GLU A 174 -0.41 -17.56 -48.59
N PRO A 175 -0.46 -17.26 -49.89
CA PRO A 175 -1.70 -16.82 -50.54
C PRO A 175 -2.74 -17.94 -50.43
N GLY A 176 -3.66 -17.76 -49.48
CA GLY A 176 -4.86 -18.57 -49.35
C GLY A 176 -5.80 -18.37 -50.54
N PRO A 177 -6.88 -19.16 -50.63
CA PRO A 177 -7.87 -19.01 -51.69
C PRO A 177 -8.42 -17.57 -51.74
N PRO A 178 -8.86 -17.10 -52.92
CA PRO A 178 -9.36 -15.73 -53.07
C PRO A 178 -10.45 -15.40 -52.05
N ALA A 179 -10.40 -14.21 -51.45
CA ALA A 179 -11.30 -13.79 -50.36
C ALA A 179 -12.81 -14.00 -50.67
N PHE A 180 -13.20 -13.93 -51.94
CA PHE A 180 -14.58 -14.18 -52.37
C PHE A 180 -15.02 -15.64 -52.19
N VAL A 181 -14.12 -16.62 -52.32
CA VAL A 181 -14.43 -18.05 -52.14
C VAL A 181 -14.72 -18.36 -50.67
N ALA A 182 -13.97 -17.75 -49.75
CA ALA A 182 -14.20 -17.88 -48.32
C ALA A 182 -15.52 -17.22 -47.88
N ALA A 183 -15.85 -16.05 -48.45
CA ALA A 183 -17.13 -15.38 -48.24
C ALA A 183 -18.30 -16.24 -48.74
N ASP A 184 -18.21 -16.82 -49.95
CA ASP A 184 -19.24 -17.70 -50.51
C ASP A 184 -19.50 -18.95 -49.64
N VAL A 185 -18.45 -19.48 -49.00
CA VAL A 185 -18.57 -20.61 -48.06
C VAL A 185 -19.30 -20.17 -46.79
N LEU A 186 -18.93 -19.03 -46.21
CA LEU A 186 -19.57 -18.48 -45.01
C LEU A 186 -21.04 -18.13 -45.26
N ASP A 187 -21.38 -17.65 -46.45
CA ASP A 187 -22.75 -17.27 -46.81
C ASP A 187 -23.71 -18.46 -46.88
N ARG A 188 -23.18 -19.66 -47.15
CA ARG A 188 -23.95 -20.91 -47.17
C ARG A 188 -24.16 -21.51 -45.79
N LEU A 189 -23.44 -21.04 -44.77
CA LEU A 189 -23.58 -21.59 -43.42
C LEU A 189 -24.92 -21.17 -42.78
N PRO A 190 -25.61 -22.09 -42.10
CA PRO A 190 -26.84 -21.77 -41.37
C PRO A 190 -26.58 -21.02 -40.05
N VAL A 191 -25.32 -20.87 -39.67
CA VAL A 191 -24.85 -20.19 -38.45
C VAL A 191 -24.43 -18.76 -38.80
N GLY A 192 -24.76 -17.80 -37.94
CA GLY A 192 -24.27 -16.44 -38.12
C GLY A 192 -22.77 -16.38 -37.89
N ALA A 193 -22.02 -15.86 -38.86
CA ALA A 193 -20.59 -15.63 -38.76
C ALA A 193 -20.32 -14.13 -38.93
N LEU A 194 -19.57 -13.57 -37.99
CA LEU A 194 -19.17 -12.17 -37.98
C LEU A 194 -17.67 -12.10 -37.68
N ALA A 195 -16.90 -11.37 -38.49
CA ALA A 195 -15.47 -11.16 -38.24
C ALA A 195 -15.22 -9.71 -37.86
N MET A 196 -14.26 -9.50 -36.96
CA MET A 196 -13.77 -8.19 -36.54
C MET A 196 -12.26 -8.13 -36.73
N ASP A 197 -11.75 -6.96 -37.10
CA ASP A 197 -10.31 -6.70 -37.13
C ASP A 197 -9.73 -6.54 -35.71
N VAL A 198 -8.43 -6.26 -35.63
CA VAL A 198 -7.73 -6.09 -34.34
C VAL A 198 -8.12 -4.79 -33.63
N GLU A 199 -8.73 -3.86 -34.35
CA GLU A 199 -9.37 -2.65 -33.85
C GLU A 199 -10.82 -2.91 -33.35
N GLY A 200 -11.32 -4.13 -33.49
CA GLY A 200 -12.66 -4.53 -33.06
C GLY A 200 -13.79 -4.11 -34.01
N ARG A 201 -13.48 -3.57 -35.20
CA ARG A 201 -14.47 -3.17 -36.19
C ARG A 201 -14.93 -4.36 -37.00
N ILE A 202 -16.24 -4.43 -37.27
CA ILE A 202 -16.84 -5.53 -38.02
C ILE A 202 -16.39 -5.46 -39.48
N THR A 203 -15.67 -6.46 -39.95
CA THR A 203 -15.13 -6.52 -41.32
C THR A 203 -15.91 -7.46 -42.24
N LEU A 204 -16.64 -8.42 -41.65
CA LEU A 204 -17.49 -9.36 -42.38
C LEU A 204 -18.70 -9.72 -41.53
N ALA A 205 -19.87 -9.82 -42.15
CA ALA A 205 -21.07 -10.41 -41.56
C ALA A 205 -21.81 -11.21 -42.63
N ASN A 206 -21.95 -12.52 -42.43
CA ASN A 206 -22.67 -13.36 -43.39
C ASN A 206 -24.21 -13.11 -43.31
N PRO A 207 -24.99 -13.54 -44.31
CA PRO A 207 -26.45 -13.40 -44.31
C PRO A 207 -27.14 -13.99 -43.08
N ALA A 208 -26.62 -15.07 -42.50
CA ALA A 208 -27.17 -15.66 -41.28
C ALA A 208 -26.97 -14.73 -40.06
N ALA A 209 -25.80 -14.09 -39.92
CA ALA A 209 -25.53 -13.12 -38.85
C ALA A 209 -26.43 -11.89 -38.98
N VAL A 210 -26.54 -11.34 -40.20
CA VAL A 210 -27.45 -10.23 -40.54
C VAL A 210 -28.89 -10.53 -40.11
N ARG A 211 -29.41 -11.73 -40.42
CA ARG A 211 -30.76 -12.17 -40.00
C ARG A 211 -30.90 -12.36 -38.49
N LEU A 212 -29.91 -12.94 -37.83
CA LEU A 212 -29.96 -13.25 -36.39
C LEU A 212 -29.84 -11.97 -35.54
N LEU A 213 -28.97 -11.06 -35.95
CA LEU A 213 -28.77 -9.75 -35.32
C LEU A 213 -29.89 -8.76 -35.68
N GLY A 214 -30.55 -8.96 -36.82
CA GLY A 214 -31.63 -8.12 -37.32
C GLY A 214 -31.19 -6.70 -37.64
N ARG A 215 -30.01 -6.58 -38.27
CA ARG A 215 -29.41 -5.36 -38.84
C ARG A 215 -29.00 -5.64 -40.27
N SER A 216 -28.92 -4.62 -41.13
CA SER A 216 -28.39 -4.82 -42.47
C SER A 216 -26.86 -4.94 -42.45
N ALA A 217 -26.26 -5.56 -43.47
CA ALA A 217 -24.79 -5.64 -43.55
C ALA A 217 -24.14 -4.24 -43.56
N GLY A 218 -24.76 -3.26 -44.23
CA GLY A 218 -24.27 -1.88 -44.28
C GLY A 218 -24.28 -1.16 -42.93
N ASP A 219 -25.17 -1.55 -42.00
CA ASP A 219 -25.20 -0.99 -40.64
C ASP A 219 -24.13 -1.58 -39.72
N LEU A 220 -23.65 -2.79 -40.06
CA LEU A 220 -22.68 -3.53 -39.24
C LEU A 220 -21.25 -3.22 -39.67
N LEU A 221 -20.97 -3.28 -40.98
CA LEU A 221 -19.61 -3.21 -41.50
C LEU A 221 -18.92 -1.87 -41.16
N GLY A 222 -17.70 -1.94 -40.65
CA GLY A 222 -16.88 -0.80 -40.23
C GLY A 222 -17.22 -0.23 -38.84
N THR A 223 -18.29 -0.71 -38.19
CA THR A 223 -18.71 -0.25 -36.86
C THR A 223 -18.14 -1.14 -35.75
N LEU A 224 -18.07 -0.61 -34.54
CA LEU A 224 -17.86 -1.41 -33.33
C LEU A 224 -19.17 -2.12 -32.96
N PRO A 225 -19.13 -3.33 -32.35
CA PRO A 225 -20.33 -4.09 -32.04
C PRO A 225 -21.38 -3.33 -31.24
N TRP A 226 -20.99 -2.51 -30.27
CA TRP A 226 -21.92 -1.73 -29.45
C TRP A 226 -22.51 -0.50 -30.16
N GLU A 227 -21.87 -0.01 -31.22
CA GLU A 227 -22.39 1.11 -32.03
C GLU A 227 -23.59 0.64 -32.87
N SER A 228 -23.46 -0.52 -33.51
CA SER A 228 -24.51 -1.09 -34.37
C SER A 228 -25.50 -2.00 -33.61
N LEU A 229 -25.07 -2.56 -32.47
CA LEU A 229 -25.84 -3.43 -31.59
C LEU A 229 -25.79 -2.91 -30.13
N PRO A 230 -26.54 -1.86 -29.76
CA PRO A 230 -26.51 -1.29 -28.41
C PRO A 230 -26.84 -2.29 -27.29
N TRP A 231 -27.63 -3.33 -27.59
CA TRP A 231 -27.99 -4.40 -26.65
C TRP A 231 -26.85 -5.39 -26.39
N VAL A 232 -25.77 -5.34 -27.16
CA VAL A 232 -24.52 -6.08 -26.90
C VAL A 232 -23.60 -5.31 -25.96
N ASN A 233 -23.82 -4.00 -25.76
CA ASN A 233 -23.06 -3.15 -24.84
C ASN A 233 -23.36 -3.52 -23.38
N THR A 234 -22.89 -4.69 -22.99
CA THR A 234 -23.17 -5.34 -21.73
C THR A 234 -21.88 -5.83 -21.12
N ALA A 235 -21.95 -5.93 -19.81
CA ALA A 235 -20.94 -6.52 -18.96
C ALA A 235 -20.33 -7.81 -19.46
N ALA A 236 -21.24 -8.77 -19.68
CA ALA A 236 -20.89 -10.12 -19.99
C ALA A 236 -20.21 -10.19 -21.37
N TYR A 237 -20.60 -9.32 -22.30
CA TYR A 237 -19.95 -9.21 -23.60
C TYR A 237 -18.52 -8.68 -23.49
N ALA A 238 -18.35 -7.54 -22.85
CA ALA A 238 -17.04 -6.91 -22.74
C ALA A 238 -16.06 -7.77 -21.91
N ASP A 239 -16.53 -8.47 -20.86
CA ASP A 239 -15.73 -9.46 -20.13
C ASP A 239 -15.39 -10.69 -20.98
N ALA A 240 -16.37 -11.30 -21.68
CA ALA A 240 -16.11 -12.46 -22.53
C ALA A 240 -15.17 -12.12 -23.69
N HIS A 241 -15.28 -10.91 -24.23
CA HIS A 241 -14.40 -10.36 -25.24
C HIS A 241 -12.98 -10.13 -24.69
N ARG A 242 -12.82 -9.41 -23.57
CA ARG A 242 -11.51 -9.20 -22.94
C ARG A 242 -10.83 -10.51 -22.54
N ALA A 243 -11.60 -11.44 -21.97
CA ALA A 243 -11.11 -12.76 -21.60
C ALA A 243 -10.56 -13.50 -22.83
N ALA A 244 -11.36 -13.62 -23.89
CA ALA A 244 -10.96 -14.29 -25.13
C ALA A 244 -9.71 -13.65 -25.73
N VAL A 245 -9.72 -12.33 -25.92
CA VAL A 245 -8.60 -11.64 -26.59
C VAL A 245 -7.32 -11.72 -25.75
N SER A 246 -7.43 -11.62 -24.42
CA SER A 246 -6.26 -11.67 -23.52
C SER A 246 -5.68 -13.08 -23.36
N SER A 247 -6.52 -14.10 -23.22
CA SER A 247 -6.08 -15.49 -23.04
C SER A 247 -5.80 -16.21 -24.37
N ARG A 248 -6.32 -15.69 -25.49
CA ARG A 248 -6.38 -16.36 -26.80
C ARG A 248 -7.16 -17.68 -26.78
N GLU A 249 -8.02 -17.90 -25.79
CA GLU A 249 -8.91 -19.06 -25.71
C GLU A 249 -10.33 -18.67 -26.19
N PRO A 250 -11.06 -19.58 -26.85
CA PRO A 250 -12.45 -19.30 -27.22
C PRO A 250 -13.33 -19.06 -25.98
N SER A 251 -14.20 -18.04 -26.04
CA SER A 251 -15.18 -17.77 -24.99
C SER A 251 -16.61 -17.90 -25.53
N THR A 252 -17.58 -18.16 -24.64
CA THR A 252 -18.99 -18.28 -25.01
C THR A 252 -19.85 -17.47 -24.06
N LEU A 253 -20.89 -16.85 -24.60
CA LEU A 253 -21.76 -15.91 -23.92
C LEU A 253 -23.17 -16.02 -24.53
N THR A 254 -24.21 -15.92 -23.70
CA THR A 254 -25.59 -15.85 -24.17
C THR A 254 -26.13 -14.43 -23.96
N VAL A 255 -26.68 -13.84 -25.02
CA VAL A 255 -27.21 -12.46 -25.04
C VAL A 255 -28.68 -12.44 -25.43
N LEU A 256 -29.42 -11.48 -24.89
CA LEU A 256 -30.80 -11.21 -25.28
C LEU A 256 -30.83 -10.10 -26.32
N ARG A 257 -31.24 -10.43 -27.55
CA ARG A 257 -31.62 -9.45 -28.56
C ARG A 257 -33.08 -9.03 -28.31
N PRO A 258 -33.36 -7.74 -28.06
CA PRO A 258 -34.72 -7.26 -27.86
C PRO A 258 -35.66 -7.51 -29.07
N PRO A 259 -36.97 -7.74 -28.84
CA PRO A 259 -37.61 -7.81 -27.53
C PRO A 259 -37.30 -9.12 -26.77
N ASP A 260 -37.32 -10.30 -27.41
CA ASP A 260 -37.31 -11.59 -26.68
C ASP A 260 -36.47 -12.72 -27.34
N ARG A 261 -35.40 -12.40 -28.09
CA ARG A 261 -34.63 -13.42 -28.83
C ARG A 261 -33.26 -13.67 -28.20
N TRP A 262 -33.08 -14.84 -27.59
CA TRP A 262 -31.79 -15.27 -27.05
C TRP A 262 -30.86 -15.82 -28.13
N LEU A 263 -29.60 -15.40 -28.09
CA LEU A 263 -28.54 -15.80 -29.00
C LEU A 263 -27.32 -16.27 -28.19
N ASP A 264 -26.69 -17.35 -28.63
CA ASP A 264 -25.37 -17.77 -28.15
C ASP A 264 -24.29 -17.19 -29.07
N LEU A 265 -23.35 -16.46 -28.48
CA LEU A 265 -22.17 -15.90 -29.11
C LEU A 265 -20.95 -16.72 -28.69
N ARG A 266 -20.23 -17.27 -29.65
CA ARG A 266 -18.92 -17.90 -29.44
C ARG A 266 -17.84 -17.05 -30.08
N ILE A 267 -16.87 -16.62 -29.28
CA ILE A 267 -15.81 -15.70 -29.65
C ILE A 267 -14.54 -16.51 -29.87
N TYR A 268 -13.97 -16.41 -31.07
CA TYR A 268 -12.72 -17.07 -31.47
C TYR A 268 -11.67 -16.01 -31.83
N PRO A 269 -10.74 -15.70 -30.91
CA PRO A 269 -9.70 -14.70 -31.11
C PRO A 269 -8.45 -15.31 -31.77
N ASP A 270 -7.82 -14.57 -32.69
CA ASP A 270 -6.50 -14.91 -33.23
C ASP A 270 -5.68 -13.64 -33.55
N GLU A 271 -4.45 -13.82 -34.03
CA GLU A 271 -3.53 -12.70 -34.31
C GLU A 271 -4.05 -11.70 -35.36
N SER A 272 -5.04 -12.10 -36.15
CA SER A 272 -5.63 -11.31 -37.24
C SER A 272 -6.95 -10.63 -36.89
N GLY A 273 -7.57 -11.01 -35.77
CA GLY A 273 -8.83 -10.43 -35.32
C GLY A 273 -9.67 -11.42 -34.51
N ILE A 274 -10.98 -11.28 -34.62
CA ILE A 274 -11.94 -12.03 -33.82
C ILE A 274 -13.06 -12.54 -34.72
N THR A 275 -13.35 -13.84 -34.66
CA THR A 275 -14.54 -14.42 -35.29
C THR A 275 -15.61 -14.70 -34.24
N LEU A 276 -16.81 -14.17 -34.44
CA LEU A 276 -18.00 -14.49 -33.68
C LEU A 276 -18.87 -15.48 -34.46
N LEU A 277 -19.21 -16.59 -33.81
CA LEU A 277 -20.29 -17.47 -34.24
C LEU A 277 -21.54 -17.17 -33.43
N ILE A 278 -22.66 -17.03 -34.13
CA ILE A 278 -23.95 -16.60 -33.59
C ILE A 278 -24.96 -17.70 -33.90
N THR A 279 -25.51 -18.31 -32.87
CA THR A 279 -26.59 -19.30 -32.99
C THR A 279 -27.80 -18.88 -32.17
N PRO A 280 -29.03 -19.19 -32.60
CA PRO A 280 -30.17 -19.13 -31.69
C PRO A 280 -29.90 -19.98 -30.44
N HIS A 281 -30.20 -19.44 -29.27
CA HIS A 281 -30.10 -20.21 -28.03
C HIS A 281 -31.17 -21.32 -28.04
N ALA A 282 -30.75 -22.57 -27.88
CA ALA A 282 -31.67 -23.71 -27.84
C ALA A 282 -32.22 -23.90 -26.42
N SER A 283 -33.38 -23.32 -26.12
CA SER A 283 -34.16 -23.72 -24.94
C SER A 283 -35.67 -23.62 -25.19
N GLU A 284 -36.32 -24.79 -25.22
CA GLU A 284 -37.74 -24.92 -24.91
C GLU A 284 -37.89 -24.72 -23.39
N GLY A 285 -38.25 -23.49 -22.95
CA GLY A 285 -38.68 -23.21 -21.57
C GLY A 285 -37.75 -22.30 -20.75
N GLY A 286 -38.00 -20.99 -20.83
CA GLY A 286 -37.48 -19.99 -19.88
C GLY A 286 -36.10 -19.41 -20.19
N PRO A 287 -35.69 -18.31 -19.51
CA PRO A 287 -34.40 -17.69 -19.72
C PRO A 287 -33.25 -18.67 -19.39
N PRO A 288 -32.16 -18.66 -20.18
CA PRO A 288 -31.02 -19.55 -19.98
C PRO A 288 -30.47 -19.48 -18.57
N ARG A 289 -30.27 -20.65 -17.95
CA ARG A 289 -29.43 -20.79 -16.76
C ARG A 289 -27.98 -20.67 -17.25
N PRO A 290 -27.14 -19.75 -16.73
CA PRO A 290 -25.78 -19.57 -17.24
C PRO A 290 -25.01 -20.89 -17.15
N ALA A 291 -24.59 -21.40 -18.30
CA ALA A 291 -23.74 -22.58 -18.40
C ALA A 291 -22.43 -22.30 -17.65
N GLY A 292 -22.06 -23.19 -16.73
CA GLY A 292 -20.92 -23.00 -15.84
C GLY A 292 -19.60 -22.89 -16.59
N LEU A 293 -18.99 -21.70 -16.52
CA LEU A 293 -17.55 -21.58 -16.37
C LEU A 293 -17.20 -21.77 -14.87
N PRO A 294 -15.99 -22.22 -14.50
CA PRO A 294 -15.57 -22.35 -13.10
C PRO A 294 -15.39 -21.03 -12.33
N TYR A 295 -16.01 -19.93 -12.76
CA TYR A 295 -16.06 -18.69 -11.99
C TYR A 295 -17.52 -18.29 -11.76
N ALA A 296 -17.91 -18.40 -10.50
CA ALA A 296 -19.21 -18.00 -10.00
C ALA A 296 -19.41 -16.48 -10.15
N GLY A 297 -20.63 -16.08 -10.50
CA GLY A 297 -21.13 -14.73 -10.22
C GLY A 297 -21.73 -14.01 -11.43
N THR A 298 -23.04 -14.09 -11.56
CA THR A 298 -23.85 -13.06 -12.23
C THR A 298 -23.66 -11.73 -11.51
N THR A 299 -22.90 -10.79 -12.09
CA THR A 299 -23.07 -9.36 -11.84
C THR A 299 -22.69 -8.57 -13.08
N SER A 300 -23.55 -7.63 -13.43
CA SER A 300 -23.27 -6.54 -14.37
C SER A 300 -21.92 -5.85 -14.08
N GLU A 301 -21.33 -5.23 -15.11
CA GLU A 301 -19.95 -4.74 -15.26
C GLU A 301 -19.57 -3.65 -14.26
N ALA A 302 -20.51 -3.18 -13.44
CA ALA A 302 -20.30 -2.11 -12.49
C ALA A 302 -20.14 -2.60 -11.03
N GLY A 303 -20.24 -3.91 -10.77
CA GLY A 303 -20.46 -4.42 -9.42
C GLY A 303 -19.30 -5.07 -8.70
N ILE A 304 -18.83 -6.21 -9.20
CA ILE A 304 -17.85 -7.03 -8.45
C ILE A 304 -16.44 -6.43 -8.54
N TYR A 305 -16.04 -5.85 -9.67
CA TYR A 305 -14.68 -5.33 -9.83
C TYR A 305 -14.33 -4.18 -8.88
N PRO A 306 -15.22 -3.17 -8.65
CA PRO A 306 -14.96 -2.17 -7.61
C PRO A 306 -14.92 -2.78 -6.21
N LEU A 307 -15.81 -3.75 -5.91
CA LEU A 307 -15.84 -4.43 -4.60
C LEU A 307 -14.59 -5.27 -4.35
N MET A 308 -14.08 -6.00 -5.34
CA MET A 308 -12.83 -6.77 -5.20
C MET A 308 -11.61 -5.85 -5.08
N ARG A 309 -11.59 -4.74 -5.83
CA ARG A 309 -10.54 -3.71 -5.72
C ARG A 309 -10.52 -3.08 -4.33
N LEU A 310 -11.70 -2.72 -3.80
CA LEU A 310 -11.85 -2.17 -2.46
C LEU A 310 -11.51 -3.21 -1.40
N ALA A 311 -11.97 -4.46 -1.53
CA ALA A 311 -11.64 -5.54 -0.59
C ALA A 311 -10.12 -5.76 -0.51
N ALA A 312 -9.44 -5.82 -1.65
CA ALA A 312 -7.98 -5.96 -1.69
C ALA A 312 -7.28 -4.74 -1.07
N ALA A 313 -7.71 -3.51 -1.43
CA ALA A 313 -7.10 -2.29 -0.88
C ALA A 313 -7.33 -2.14 0.63
N LEU A 314 -8.54 -2.44 1.11
CA LEU A 314 -8.93 -2.42 2.51
C LEU A 314 -8.31 -3.55 3.33
N THR A 315 -7.71 -4.58 2.71
CA THR A 315 -7.01 -5.64 3.44
C THR A 315 -5.61 -5.20 3.88
N GLU A 316 -5.00 -4.26 3.15
CA GLU A 316 -3.63 -3.78 3.39
C GLU A 316 -3.58 -2.55 4.31
N THR A 317 -4.71 -1.91 4.61
CA THR A 317 -4.77 -0.74 5.49
C THR A 317 -4.63 -1.12 6.96
N VAL A 318 -3.83 -0.34 7.69
CA VAL A 318 -3.47 -0.61 9.08
C VAL A 318 -4.15 0.39 10.03
N ARG A 319 -4.16 1.69 9.71
CA ARG A 319 -4.76 2.74 10.57
C ARG A 319 -6.16 3.15 10.12
N VAL A 320 -6.94 3.74 11.03
CA VAL A 320 -8.32 4.19 10.73
C VAL A 320 -8.34 5.23 9.63
N GLN A 321 -7.41 6.19 9.66
CA GLN A 321 -7.32 7.23 8.62
C GLN A 321 -7.00 6.64 7.25
N ASP A 322 -6.12 5.63 7.17
CA ASP A 322 -5.82 4.95 5.90
C ASP A 322 -7.07 4.31 5.31
N VAL A 323 -7.93 3.72 6.16
CA VAL A 323 -9.20 3.15 5.73
C VAL A 323 -10.12 4.26 5.21
N VAL A 324 -10.30 5.34 5.96
CA VAL A 324 -11.13 6.49 5.55
C VAL A 324 -10.66 7.03 4.21
N ASP A 325 -9.36 7.27 4.05
CA ASP A 325 -8.79 7.82 2.84
C ASP A 325 -8.98 6.86 1.66
N GLN A 326 -8.73 5.56 1.84
CA GLN A 326 -8.98 4.57 0.79
C GLN A 326 -10.45 4.52 0.38
N VAL A 327 -11.38 4.57 1.34
CA VAL A 327 -12.82 4.63 1.04
C VAL A 327 -13.15 5.92 0.29
N ALA A 328 -12.64 7.07 0.71
CA ALA A 328 -12.88 8.34 0.02
C ALA A 328 -12.39 8.31 -1.44
N HIS A 329 -11.16 7.84 -1.67
CA HIS A 329 -10.54 7.84 -3.00
C HIS A 329 -11.13 6.79 -3.95
N GLN A 330 -11.65 5.68 -3.43
CA GLN A 330 -12.15 4.59 -4.26
C GLN A 330 -13.68 4.57 -4.37
N VAL A 331 -14.41 4.83 -3.28
CA VAL A 331 -15.88 4.74 -3.24
C VAL A 331 -16.53 5.99 -3.85
N LEU A 332 -16.08 7.20 -3.48
CA LEU A 332 -16.74 8.43 -3.96
C LEU A 332 -16.78 8.51 -5.50
N PRO A 333 -15.66 8.32 -6.24
CA PRO A 333 -15.70 8.40 -7.70
C PRO A 333 -16.48 7.25 -8.34
N THR A 334 -16.41 6.04 -7.77
CA THR A 334 -17.07 4.84 -8.31
C THR A 334 -18.59 4.98 -8.29
N PHE A 335 -19.14 5.57 -7.22
CA PHE A 335 -20.58 5.76 -7.07
C PHE A 335 -21.03 7.18 -7.46
N GLY A 336 -20.12 8.05 -7.88
CA GLY A 336 -20.43 9.43 -8.25
C GLY A 336 -20.94 10.27 -7.07
N ALA A 337 -20.53 9.96 -5.85
CA ALA A 337 -20.88 10.72 -4.65
C ALA A 337 -19.93 11.92 -4.48
N GLN A 338 -20.44 13.03 -3.91
CA GLN A 338 -19.67 14.26 -3.68
C GLN A 338 -19.37 14.51 -2.21
N GLY A 339 -19.94 13.72 -1.30
CA GLY A 339 -19.67 13.81 0.13
C GLY A 339 -19.65 12.45 0.79
N MET A 340 -18.77 12.28 1.78
CA MET A 340 -18.69 11.10 2.63
C MET A 340 -18.49 11.51 4.10
N ILE A 341 -19.16 10.81 5.01
CA ILE A 341 -18.85 10.81 6.44
C ILE A 341 -18.72 9.36 6.89
N VAL A 342 -17.65 9.05 7.60
CA VAL A 342 -17.45 7.80 8.32
C VAL A 342 -17.44 8.13 9.79
N ALA A 343 -18.37 7.54 10.52
CA ALA A 343 -18.47 7.70 11.95
C ALA A 343 -18.58 6.35 12.59
N THR A 344 -18.21 6.30 13.86
CA THR A 344 -18.01 5.06 14.56
C THR A 344 -18.63 5.10 15.93
N ILE A 345 -19.01 3.96 16.49
CA ILE A 345 -19.69 3.89 17.77
C ILE A 345 -18.64 3.75 18.88
N GLU A 346 -18.73 4.65 19.86
CA GLU A 346 -17.94 4.67 21.09
C GLU A 346 -18.88 4.92 22.27
N ALA A 347 -19.05 3.90 23.12
CA ALA A 347 -20.08 3.87 24.15
C ALA A 347 -21.47 4.23 23.56
N ASP A 348 -22.04 5.39 23.93
CA ASP A 348 -23.34 5.88 23.46
C ASP A 348 -23.23 7.04 22.47
N ARG A 349 -22.04 7.27 21.89
CA ARG A 349 -21.76 8.36 20.95
C ARG A 349 -21.25 7.82 19.62
N MET A 350 -21.42 8.63 18.57
CA MET A 350 -20.97 8.33 17.22
C MET A 350 -19.98 9.39 16.71
N PRO A 351 -18.74 9.43 17.23
CA PRO A 351 -17.71 10.33 16.72
C PRO A 351 -17.42 10.10 15.23
N VAL A 352 -17.26 11.18 14.49
CA VAL A 352 -16.83 11.18 13.09
C VAL A 352 -15.33 10.94 13.06
N VAL A 353 -14.92 9.85 12.41
CA VAL A 353 -13.50 9.48 12.26
C VAL A 353 -12.94 9.91 10.91
N GLY A 354 -13.79 10.38 10.00
CA GLY A 354 -13.38 10.79 8.67
C GLY A 354 -14.50 11.43 7.86
N HIS A 355 -14.18 12.44 7.06
CA HIS A 355 -15.14 13.06 6.18
C HIS A 355 -14.47 13.63 4.91
N CYS A 356 -15.26 13.77 3.86
CA CYS A 356 -14.87 14.42 2.61
C CYS A 356 -16.09 15.12 1.99
N GLY A 357 -15.90 16.27 1.35
CA GLY A 357 -16.97 16.95 0.59
C GLY A 357 -18.10 17.57 1.43
N PHE A 358 -17.84 17.81 2.72
CA PHE A 358 -18.72 18.52 3.66
C PHE A 358 -18.02 19.73 4.27
N ALA A 359 -18.78 20.80 4.51
CA ALA A 359 -18.29 21.97 5.24
C ALA A 359 -18.08 21.64 6.73
N PRO A 360 -17.09 22.25 7.42
CA PRO A 360 -16.78 21.96 8.82
C PRO A 360 -17.98 22.05 9.77
N GLU A 361 -18.86 23.03 9.56
CA GLU A 361 -20.04 23.26 10.42
C GLU A 361 -21.06 22.11 10.32
N VAL A 362 -21.11 21.43 9.16
CA VAL A 362 -21.95 20.24 8.98
C VAL A 362 -21.35 19.04 9.72
N VAL A 363 -20.02 18.89 9.67
CA VAL A 363 -19.30 17.82 10.34
C VAL A 363 -19.45 17.95 11.86
N GLU A 364 -19.24 19.15 12.42
CA GLU A 364 -19.42 19.42 13.85
C GLU A 364 -20.84 19.08 14.35
N ARG A 365 -21.88 19.33 13.52
CA ARG A 365 -23.27 18.98 13.87
C ARG A 365 -23.54 17.48 13.87
N LEU A 366 -22.80 16.72 13.06
CA LEU A 366 -22.95 15.27 12.92
C LEU A 366 -21.97 14.49 13.79
N ASP A 367 -20.97 15.18 14.36
CA ASP A 367 -20.02 14.59 15.26
C ASP A 367 -20.67 14.21 16.59
N SER A 368 -20.26 13.06 17.12
CA SER A 368 -20.63 12.59 18.46
C SER A 368 -22.15 12.50 18.70
N LEU A 369 -22.92 12.20 17.65
CA LEU A 369 -24.37 11.98 17.76
C LEU A 369 -24.69 10.78 18.69
N PRO A 370 -25.79 10.83 19.46
CA PRO A 370 -26.13 9.74 20.36
C PRO A 370 -26.62 8.50 19.59
N THR A 371 -26.18 7.32 20.01
CA THR A 371 -26.52 6.02 19.36
C THR A 371 -28.01 5.68 19.44
N ASN A 372 -28.70 6.20 20.45
CA ASN A 372 -30.15 6.01 20.67
C ASN A 372 -31.03 6.99 19.90
N ALA A 373 -30.48 7.76 18.95
CA ALA A 373 -31.24 8.63 18.06
C ALA A 373 -32.03 7.82 17.01
N VAL A 374 -32.90 6.89 17.44
CA VAL A 374 -33.74 6.00 16.60
C VAL A 374 -34.58 6.79 15.60
N ILE A 375 -34.88 8.06 15.92
CA ILE A 375 -35.66 8.99 15.09
C ILE A 375 -34.84 9.53 13.91
N SER A 376 -33.50 9.52 14.00
CA SER A 376 -32.61 9.93 12.90
C SER A 376 -32.44 8.82 11.86
N PRO A 377 -32.21 9.17 10.57
CA PRO A 377 -31.91 8.19 9.52
C PRO A 377 -30.73 7.26 9.88
N VAL A 378 -29.70 7.81 10.53
CA VAL A 378 -28.54 7.08 11.02
C VAL A 378 -28.95 6.05 12.08
N GLY A 379 -29.63 6.48 13.13
CA GLY A 379 -30.05 5.60 14.22
C GLY A 379 -30.99 4.48 13.76
N ARG A 380 -31.90 4.76 12.81
CA ARG A 380 -32.78 3.74 12.23
C ARG A 380 -32.03 2.72 11.38
N SER A 381 -31.07 3.17 10.57
CA SER A 381 -30.23 2.27 9.77
C SER A 381 -29.38 1.35 10.66
N LEU A 382 -28.83 1.88 11.75
CA LEU A 382 -28.09 1.10 12.75
C LEU A 382 -28.97 0.12 13.52
N ALA A 383 -30.16 0.55 13.96
CA ALA A 383 -31.09 -0.29 14.72
C ALA A 383 -31.64 -1.46 13.89
N THR A 384 -31.87 -1.25 12.59
CA THR A 384 -32.37 -2.30 11.68
C THR A 384 -31.25 -3.12 11.05
N GLY A 385 -30.02 -2.60 11.05
CA GLY A 385 -28.89 -3.14 10.31
C GLY A 385 -29.05 -3.12 8.79
N THR A 386 -29.98 -2.30 8.28
CA THR A 386 -30.25 -2.19 6.85
C THR A 386 -29.87 -0.81 6.32
N ALA A 387 -29.29 -0.76 5.12
CA ALA A 387 -28.94 0.48 4.47
C ALA A 387 -30.20 1.27 4.10
N ALA A 388 -30.19 2.58 4.37
CA ALA A 388 -31.27 3.50 4.04
C ALA A 388 -30.84 4.43 2.91
N PHE A 389 -31.72 4.62 1.92
CA PHE A 389 -31.41 5.38 0.71
C PHE A 389 -32.53 6.39 0.46
N PHE A 390 -32.16 7.64 0.21
CA PHE A 390 -33.09 8.75 -0.03
C PHE A 390 -32.67 9.48 -1.29
N ALA A 391 -33.51 9.43 -2.32
CA ALA A 391 -33.21 9.96 -3.64
C ALA A 391 -33.30 11.49 -3.71
N ASP A 392 -34.03 12.10 -2.79
CA ASP A 392 -34.15 13.55 -2.65
C ASP A 392 -34.43 13.99 -1.20
N ARG A 393 -34.42 15.30 -0.96
CA ARG A 393 -34.71 15.92 0.35
C ARG A 393 -36.14 15.67 0.83
N THR A 394 -37.10 15.58 -0.09
CA THR A 394 -38.51 15.40 0.25
C THR A 394 -38.77 13.98 0.75
N GLU A 395 -38.11 12.98 0.16
CA GLU A 395 -38.16 11.59 0.62
C GLU A 395 -37.58 11.45 2.03
N LEU A 396 -36.43 12.06 2.30
CA LEU A 396 -35.82 12.09 3.62
C LEU A 396 -36.74 12.75 4.66
N ALA A 397 -37.25 13.95 4.37
CA ALA A 397 -38.14 14.68 5.27
C ALA A 397 -39.46 13.94 5.54
N ARG A 398 -40.00 13.22 4.55
CA ARG A 398 -41.21 12.42 4.73
C ARG A 398 -40.98 11.21 5.65
N ALA A 399 -39.84 10.54 5.50
CA ALA A 399 -39.48 9.38 6.32
C ALA A 399 -39.01 9.76 7.73
N HIS A 400 -38.43 10.96 7.88
CA HIS A 400 -37.85 11.48 9.12
C HIS A 400 -38.18 12.98 9.33
N PRO A 401 -39.44 13.33 9.68
CA PRO A 401 -39.89 14.72 9.76
C PRO A 401 -39.18 15.57 10.82
N GLU A 402 -38.75 14.92 11.91
CA GLU A 402 -38.08 15.55 13.06
C GLU A 402 -36.57 15.79 12.80
N THR A 403 -36.03 15.35 11.65
CA THR A 403 -34.61 15.51 11.35
C THR A 403 -34.36 16.85 10.66
N PRO A 404 -33.57 17.77 11.25
CA PRO A 404 -33.25 19.03 10.61
C PRO A 404 -32.44 18.80 9.32
N PRO A 405 -32.43 19.78 8.38
CA PRO A 405 -31.63 19.67 7.17
C PRO A 405 -30.17 19.34 7.49
N ILE A 406 -29.69 18.21 6.97
CA ILE A 406 -28.37 17.67 7.28
C ILE A 406 -27.29 18.58 6.67
N SER A 407 -27.45 18.94 5.40
CA SER A 407 -26.50 19.70 4.59
C SER A 407 -27.17 20.33 3.37
N ASP A 408 -26.38 20.99 2.53
CA ASP A 408 -26.75 21.46 1.20
C ASP A 408 -26.85 20.35 0.14
N LYS A 409 -26.56 19.09 0.49
CA LYS A 409 -26.72 17.92 -0.39
C LYS A 409 -28.19 17.63 -0.70
N GLN A 410 -28.45 16.85 -1.74
CA GLN A 410 -29.79 16.56 -2.24
C GLN A 410 -30.22 15.10 -2.08
N ALA A 411 -29.30 14.14 -2.07
CA ALA A 411 -29.60 12.72 -1.87
C ALA A 411 -28.57 12.07 -0.94
N TRP A 412 -28.96 10.96 -0.28
CA TRP A 412 -28.13 10.30 0.74
C TRP A 412 -28.28 8.78 0.74
N ALA A 413 -27.17 8.08 0.97
CA ALA A 413 -27.13 6.67 1.35
C ALA A 413 -26.50 6.52 2.74
N PHE A 414 -27.26 5.99 3.68
CA PHE A 414 -26.83 5.66 5.04
C PHE A 414 -26.52 4.16 5.10
N LEU A 415 -25.25 3.84 5.27
CA LEU A 415 -24.75 2.48 5.25
C LEU A 415 -24.33 2.07 6.67
N PRO A 416 -24.99 1.08 7.30
CA PRO A 416 -24.57 0.63 8.62
C PRO A 416 -23.28 -0.17 8.48
N LEU A 417 -22.32 0.13 9.35
CA LEU A 417 -21.06 -0.59 9.44
C LEU A 417 -21.20 -1.63 10.53
N ILE A 418 -21.40 -2.88 10.11
CA ILE A 418 -21.67 -4.00 11.01
C ILE A 418 -20.61 -5.07 10.77
N THR A 419 -19.98 -5.50 11.86
CA THR A 419 -19.00 -6.60 11.88
C THR A 419 -19.45 -7.62 12.91
N SER A 420 -19.43 -8.91 12.58
CA SER A 420 -19.84 -10.00 13.48
C SER A 420 -21.21 -9.77 14.15
N GLY A 421 -22.17 -9.15 13.45
CA GLY A 421 -23.51 -8.85 13.96
C GLY A 421 -23.60 -7.64 14.92
N ARG A 422 -22.48 -6.97 15.20
CA ARG A 422 -22.42 -5.76 16.03
C ARG A 422 -22.26 -4.50 15.17
N PRO A 423 -23.11 -3.47 15.34
CA PRO A 423 -22.88 -2.18 14.71
C PRO A 423 -21.66 -1.51 15.35
N ILE A 424 -20.72 -1.09 14.52
CA ILE A 424 -19.49 -0.38 14.93
C ILE A 424 -19.47 1.06 14.44
N GLY A 425 -20.42 1.47 13.60
CA GLY A 425 -20.44 2.78 12.97
C GLY A 425 -21.40 2.89 11.80
N TYR A 426 -21.36 4.02 11.10
CA TYR A 426 -22.05 4.23 9.84
C TYR A 426 -21.14 4.91 8.82
N CYS A 427 -21.41 4.65 7.54
CA CYS A 427 -20.85 5.40 6.41
C CYS A 427 -22.00 6.10 5.69
N LEU A 428 -21.91 7.42 5.58
CA LEU A 428 -22.85 8.25 4.85
C LEU A 428 -22.23 8.65 3.53
N LEU A 429 -22.92 8.40 2.42
CA LEU A 429 -22.61 8.96 1.11
C LEU A 429 -23.65 10.02 0.76
N ALA A 430 -23.22 11.13 0.19
CA ALA A 430 -24.09 12.25 -0.17
C ALA A 430 -23.80 12.79 -1.57
N TYR A 431 -24.87 13.31 -2.20
CA TYR A 431 -24.87 13.74 -3.59
C TYR A 431 -25.38 15.18 -3.72
N ASP A 432 -24.79 15.97 -4.61
CA ASP A 432 -25.17 17.38 -4.82
C ASP A 432 -26.47 17.54 -5.63
N ARG A 433 -26.92 16.46 -6.27
CA ARG A 433 -28.13 16.39 -7.09
C ARG A 433 -29.01 15.22 -6.62
N PRO A 434 -30.32 15.23 -6.94
CA PRO A 434 -31.17 14.07 -6.72
C PRO A 434 -30.58 12.83 -7.39
N HIS A 435 -30.62 11.69 -6.71
CA HIS A 435 -29.94 10.46 -7.15
C HIS A 435 -30.82 9.24 -6.93
N THR A 436 -31.25 8.61 -8.01
CA THR A 436 -32.09 7.40 -7.93
C THR A 436 -31.22 6.16 -7.77
N PHE A 437 -31.16 5.64 -6.55
CA PHE A 437 -30.41 4.42 -6.24
C PHE A 437 -31.02 3.18 -6.89
N THR A 438 -30.36 2.64 -7.91
CA THR A 438 -30.81 1.44 -8.62
C THR A 438 -30.71 0.18 -7.74
N ALA A 439 -31.45 -0.89 -8.08
CA ALA A 439 -31.33 -2.16 -7.37
C ALA A 439 -29.91 -2.75 -7.43
N ALA A 440 -29.22 -2.57 -8.56
CA ALA A 440 -27.83 -2.97 -8.72
C ALA A 440 -26.91 -2.19 -7.78
N GLU A 441 -27.03 -0.86 -7.72
CA GLU A 441 -26.23 -0.01 -6.85
C GLU A 441 -26.44 -0.32 -5.36
N ARG A 442 -27.69 -0.49 -4.92
CA ARG A 442 -28.03 -0.89 -3.55
C ARG A 442 -27.43 -2.25 -3.18
N SER A 443 -27.44 -3.19 -4.12
CA SER A 443 -26.84 -4.52 -3.97
C SER A 443 -25.31 -4.49 -3.85
N LEU A 444 -24.66 -3.38 -4.21
CA LEU A 444 -23.20 -3.21 -4.10
C LEU A 444 -22.80 -2.43 -2.85
N LEU A 445 -23.54 -1.36 -2.54
CA LEU A 445 -23.29 -0.54 -1.36
C LEU A 445 -23.47 -1.32 -0.04
N THR A 446 -24.33 -2.34 -0.03
CA THR A 446 -24.57 -3.17 1.16
C THR A 446 -23.36 -4.09 1.48
N PRO A 447 -22.85 -4.95 0.57
CA PRO A 447 -21.60 -5.67 0.81
C PRO A 447 -20.40 -4.75 1.07
N LEU A 448 -20.34 -3.59 0.40
CA LEU A 448 -19.29 -2.61 0.62
C LEU A 448 -19.27 -2.10 2.06
N SER A 449 -20.44 -1.85 2.66
CA SER A 449 -20.51 -1.41 4.05
C SER A 449 -19.93 -2.48 5.01
N GLY A 450 -20.12 -3.76 4.70
CA GLY A 450 -19.49 -4.86 5.43
C GLY A 450 -17.96 -4.88 5.31
N LEU A 451 -17.42 -4.63 4.11
CA LEU A 451 -15.96 -4.55 3.90
C LEU A 451 -15.34 -3.35 4.63
N ILE A 452 -16.00 -2.19 4.54
CA ILE A 452 -15.60 -0.97 5.26
C ILE A 452 -15.65 -1.22 6.77
N ALA A 453 -16.70 -1.90 7.26
CA ALA A 453 -16.83 -2.24 8.66
C ALA A 453 -15.69 -3.14 9.15
N GLN A 454 -15.36 -4.21 8.42
CA GLN A 454 -14.27 -5.11 8.78
C GLN A 454 -12.91 -4.40 8.80
N ALA A 455 -12.65 -3.55 7.81
CA ALA A 455 -11.41 -2.80 7.73
C ALA A 455 -11.29 -1.78 8.87
N LEU A 456 -12.36 -1.04 9.16
CA LEU A 456 -12.40 -0.10 10.28
C LEU A 456 -12.28 -0.82 11.63
N ASP A 457 -12.94 -1.95 11.84
CA ASP A 457 -12.84 -2.69 13.11
C ASP A 457 -11.41 -3.15 13.37
N ARG A 458 -10.75 -3.70 12.34
CA ARG A 458 -9.35 -4.11 12.41
C ARG A 458 -8.42 -2.92 12.67
N ALA A 459 -8.62 -1.83 11.95
CA ALA A 459 -7.82 -0.62 12.08
C ALA A 459 -7.98 0.03 13.45
N ARG A 460 -9.21 0.07 13.99
CA ARG A 460 -9.49 0.58 15.34
C ARG A 460 -8.81 -0.26 16.41
N LEU A 461 -8.87 -1.58 16.29
CA LEU A 461 -8.17 -2.46 17.23
C LEU A 461 -6.65 -2.25 17.16
N TYR A 462 -6.11 -2.02 15.97
CA TYR A 462 -4.70 -1.71 15.78
C TYR A 462 -4.34 -0.36 16.42
N ASP A 463 -5.06 0.71 16.09
CA ASP A 463 -4.82 2.07 16.63
C ASP A 463 -4.98 2.08 18.16
N ALA A 464 -5.99 1.39 18.70
CA ALA A 464 -6.18 1.28 20.15
C ALA A 464 -5.01 0.57 20.84
N LYS A 465 -4.52 -0.54 20.26
CA LYS A 465 -3.34 -1.25 20.79
C LYS A 465 -2.08 -0.40 20.67
N HIS A 466 -1.87 0.28 19.55
CA HIS A 466 -0.73 1.15 19.32
C HIS A 466 -0.72 2.34 20.30
N ASN A 467 -1.86 3.00 20.48
CA ASN A 467 -2.00 4.10 21.43
C ASN A 467 -1.79 3.63 22.88
N LEU A 468 -2.27 2.44 23.25
CA LEU A 468 -2.04 1.86 24.57
C LEU A 468 -0.55 1.54 24.79
N ALA A 469 0.11 0.92 23.80
CA ALA A 469 1.54 0.64 23.80
C ALA A 469 2.35 1.93 24.02
N HIS A 470 2.07 2.96 23.22
CA HIS A 470 2.74 4.25 23.32
C HIS A 470 2.47 4.97 24.65
N ALA A 471 1.22 4.93 25.14
CA ALA A 471 0.86 5.53 26.43
C ALA A 471 1.57 4.81 27.61
N LEU A 472 1.62 3.48 27.61
CA LEU A 472 2.37 2.71 28.60
C LEU A 472 3.85 3.09 28.59
N GLN A 473 4.47 3.12 27.41
CA GLN A 473 5.88 3.52 27.25
C GLN A 473 6.15 4.92 27.79
N GLN A 474 5.30 5.90 27.47
CA GLN A 474 5.42 7.27 27.99
C GLN A 474 5.28 7.35 29.51
N THR A 475 4.45 6.50 30.13
CA THR A 475 4.33 6.45 31.60
C THR A 475 5.52 5.76 32.28
N LEU A 476 6.19 4.85 31.56
CA LEU A 476 7.32 4.07 32.05
C LEU A 476 8.67 4.76 31.83
N LEU A 477 8.73 5.88 31.12
CA LEU A 477 9.90 6.75 31.01
C LEU A 477 9.74 8.01 31.89
N PRO A 478 10.82 8.71 32.27
CA PRO A 478 10.71 9.94 33.04
C PRO A 478 10.00 11.01 32.21
N GLN A 479 8.89 11.58 32.70
CA GLN A 479 8.19 12.67 31.99
C GLN A 479 9.05 13.93 31.88
N ALA A 480 9.90 14.17 32.88
CA ALA A 480 10.90 15.22 32.89
C ALA A 480 12.08 14.78 33.76
N LEU A 481 13.29 15.12 33.34
CA LEU A 481 14.49 14.92 34.15
C LEU A 481 14.67 16.09 35.13
N PRO A 482 15.18 15.85 36.36
CA PRO A 482 15.39 16.91 37.32
C PRO A 482 16.43 17.92 36.82
N THR A 483 16.09 19.20 36.85
CA THR A 483 17.06 20.30 36.63
C THR A 483 18.03 20.34 37.80
N MET A 484 19.35 20.46 37.61
CA MET A 484 20.32 20.58 38.71
C MET A 484 21.34 21.70 38.48
N ASP A 485 21.71 22.41 39.55
CA ASP A 485 22.75 23.42 39.48
C ASP A 485 24.12 22.77 39.24
N GLY A 486 24.82 23.25 38.22
CA GLY A 486 26.10 22.69 37.80
C GLY A 486 26.02 21.50 36.84
N LEU A 487 24.83 21.13 36.34
CA LEU A 487 24.66 20.08 35.33
C LEU A 487 23.58 20.44 34.31
N ASP A 488 23.97 20.52 33.03
CA ASP A 488 23.03 20.56 31.90
C ASP A 488 22.78 19.14 31.38
N VAL A 489 21.52 18.85 31.09
CA VAL A 489 21.08 17.52 30.66
C VAL A 489 20.17 17.63 29.45
N ALA A 490 20.38 16.76 28.47
CA ALA A 490 19.44 16.55 27.37
C ALA A 490 19.19 15.04 27.21
N ALA A 491 17.94 14.68 26.97
CA ALA A 491 17.55 13.30 26.69
C ALA A 491 16.67 13.22 25.45
N ARG A 492 16.83 12.12 24.72
CA ARG A 492 15.96 11.75 23.60
C ARG A 492 15.63 10.28 23.67
N TYR A 493 14.39 9.99 23.32
CA TYR A 493 13.88 8.65 23.17
C TYR A 493 13.16 8.56 21.83
N LEU A 494 13.53 7.61 21.00
CA LEU A 494 12.88 7.36 19.71
C LEU A 494 12.47 5.90 19.66
N PRO A 495 11.16 5.60 19.65
CA PRO A 495 10.70 4.23 19.54
C PRO A 495 10.97 3.67 18.14
N SER A 496 11.24 2.37 18.05
CA SER A 496 11.36 1.66 16.79
C SER A 496 10.03 1.74 16.04
N SER A 497 10.06 1.97 14.72
CA SER A 497 8.82 2.16 13.93
C SER A 497 8.07 0.85 13.62
N HIS A 498 8.43 -0.26 14.26
CA HIS A 498 7.86 -1.57 13.98
C HIS A 498 6.57 -1.82 14.76
N GLY A 499 5.46 -1.28 14.25
CA GLY A 499 4.13 -1.79 14.58
C GLY A 499 3.62 -1.56 16.01
N LEU A 500 3.35 -2.66 16.73
CA LEU A 500 2.70 -2.69 18.05
C LEU A 500 3.68 -2.95 19.20
N ASP A 501 4.97 -2.93 18.89
CA ASP A 501 6.04 -3.24 19.82
C ASP A 501 6.22 -2.09 20.83
N ILE A 502 6.56 -2.44 22.07
CA ILE A 502 6.82 -1.48 23.16
C ILE A 502 8.29 -1.60 23.52
N GLY A 503 8.99 -0.46 23.49
CA GLY A 503 10.42 -0.50 23.65
C GLY A 503 10.92 -0.95 25.01
N GLY A 504 12.06 -1.66 24.99
CA GLY A 504 12.79 -2.13 26.17
C GLY A 504 13.77 -1.10 26.74
N ASP A 505 14.16 -0.13 25.92
CA ASP A 505 15.09 0.94 26.28
C ASP A 505 14.55 1.87 27.37
N PHE A 506 15.41 2.25 28.32
CA PHE A 506 15.10 3.25 29.34
C PHE A 506 16.30 4.10 29.73
N TYR A 507 16.00 5.26 30.31
CA TYR A 507 16.96 6.10 31.00
C TYR A 507 16.31 6.77 32.22
N ASP A 508 17.12 7.20 33.17
CA ASP A 508 16.70 8.04 34.30
C ASP A 508 17.86 8.95 34.76
N LEU A 509 17.50 10.08 35.38
CA LEU A 509 18.44 10.97 36.06
C LEU A 509 17.92 11.22 37.47
N ILE A 510 18.71 10.81 38.44
CA ILE A 510 18.32 10.74 39.84
C ILE A 510 19.17 11.73 40.62
N ARG A 511 18.55 12.75 41.20
CA ARG A 511 19.23 13.64 42.13
C ARG A 511 19.44 12.92 43.46
N LEU A 512 20.70 12.71 43.86
CA LEU A 512 21.05 12.05 45.11
C LEU A 512 21.26 13.06 46.24
N THR A 513 21.99 14.14 45.94
CA THR A 513 22.20 15.27 46.86
C THR A 513 22.15 16.59 46.07
N GLY A 514 22.46 17.72 46.71
CA GLY A 514 22.63 18.99 46.00
C GLY A 514 23.84 19.03 45.06
N THR A 515 24.78 18.08 45.20
CA THR A 515 26.03 18.07 44.42
C THR A 515 26.31 16.76 43.70
N THR A 516 25.45 15.76 43.87
CA THR A 516 25.62 14.43 43.27
C THR A 516 24.33 13.95 42.60
N ALA A 517 24.48 13.24 41.50
CA ALA A 517 23.39 12.58 40.79
C ALA A 517 23.81 11.23 40.24
N ALA A 518 22.83 10.40 39.91
CA ALA A 518 23.02 9.19 39.13
C ALA A 518 22.33 9.32 37.79
N ALA A 519 23.03 8.99 36.72
CA ALA A 519 22.45 8.75 35.42
C ALA A 519 22.42 7.24 35.16
N VAL A 520 21.29 6.74 34.67
CA VAL A 520 21.15 5.35 34.27
C VAL A 520 20.60 5.28 32.85
N ILE A 521 21.08 4.31 32.10
CA ILE A 521 20.52 3.90 30.81
C ILE A 521 20.56 2.38 30.72
N GLY A 522 19.62 1.78 30.00
CA GLY A 522 19.61 0.35 29.80
C GLY A 522 18.65 -0.08 28.70
N ASP A 523 18.78 -1.34 28.32
CA ASP A 523 17.93 -2.00 27.34
C ASP A 523 17.51 -3.38 27.85
N VAL A 524 16.23 -3.69 27.73
CA VAL A 524 15.63 -4.96 28.11
C VAL A 524 15.48 -5.82 26.87
N GLN A 525 15.87 -7.09 26.96
CA GLN A 525 15.71 -8.02 25.84
C GLN A 525 14.25 -8.07 25.32
N GLY A 526 14.09 -7.70 24.05
CA GLY A 526 12.82 -7.74 23.32
C GLY A 526 11.95 -6.50 23.51
N HIS A 527 10.89 -6.39 22.71
CA HIS A 527 10.15 -5.14 22.52
C HIS A 527 8.62 -5.35 22.69
N ASP A 528 8.20 -5.94 23.81
CA ASP A 528 6.79 -6.21 24.10
C ASP A 528 6.35 -5.73 25.50
N VAL A 529 5.09 -5.96 25.85
CA VAL A 529 4.51 -5.55 27.15
C VAL A 529 5.30 -6.12 28.34
N THR A 530 5.89 -7.32 28.20
CA THR A 530 6.70 -7.92 29.26
C THR A 530 8.06 -7.22 29.40
N ALA A 531 8.70 -6.86 28.28
CA ALA A 531 9.92 -6.02 28.30
C ALA A 531 9.65 -4.68 28.98
N ALA A 532 8.56 -4.01 28.60
CA ALA A 532 8.17 -2.72 29.17
C ALA A 532 7.90 -2.80 30.69
N ALA A 533 7.24 -3.86 31.15
CA ALA A 533 7.01 -4.08 32.57
C ALA A 533 8.34 -4.27 33.34
N LEU A 534 9.26 -5.06 32.77
CA LEU A 534 10.58 -5.31 33.36
C LEU A 534 11.45 -4.04 33.36
N MET A 535 11.39 -3.25 32.28
CA MET A 535 12.03 -1.93 32.16
C MET A 535 11.61 -1.01 33.32
N GLY A 536 10.30 -0.92 33.58
CA GLY A 536 9.76 -0.14 34.71
C GLY A 536 10.23 -0.65 36.08
N GLN A 537 10.32 -1.97 36.26
CA GLN A 537 10.82 -2.59 37.49
C GLN A 537 12.30 -2.31 37.71
N VAL A 538 13.15 -2.51 36.69
CA VAL A 538 14.60 -2.24 36.76
C VAL A 538 14.86 -0.78 37.07
N ARG A 539 14.23 0.15 36.34
CA ARG A 539 14.39 1.59 36.60
C ARG A 539 14.02 1.93 38.04
N THR A 540 12.89 1.39 38.55
CA THR A 540 12.45 1.64 39.93
C THR A 540 13.41 1.05 40.96
N ALA A 541 13.92 -0.16 40.73
CA ALA A 541 14.89 -0.81 41.60
C ALA A 541 16.21 -0.03 41.64
N VAL A 542 16.77 0.32 40.48
CA VAL A 542 17.96 1.18 40.37
C VAL A 542 17.75 2.48 41.13
N HIS A 543 16.59 3.11 40.96
CA HIS A 543 16.27 4.37 41.63
C HIS A 543 16.23 4.23 43.15
N SER A 544 15.58 3.19 43.65
CA SER A 544 15.52 2.87 45.08
C SER A 544 16.90 2.62 45.66
N HIS A 545 17.73 1.79 45.00
CA HIS A 545 19.07 1.46 45.50
C HIS A 545 20.02 2.67 45.45
N ALA A 546 19.91 3.51 44.41
CA ALA A 546 20.70 4.72 44.26
C ALA A 546 20.38 5.75 45.37
N THR A 547 19.09 6.03 45.59
CA THR A 547 18.64 6.95 46.65
C THR A 547 18.95 6.43 48.06
N ALA A 548 19.04 5.11 48.24
CA ALA A 548 19.51 4.48 49.47
C ALA A 548 21.04 4.60 49.69
N GLY A 549 21.80 5.21 48.77
CA GLY A 549 23.23 5.47 48.91
C GLY A 549 24.14 4.30 48.55
N ALA A 550 23.65 3.31 47.79
CA ALA A 550 24.48 2.22 47.29
C ALA A 550 25.52 2.73 46.28
N THR A 551 26.71 2.11 46.27
CA THR A 551 27.74 2.38 45.25
C THR A 551 27.32 1.86 43.87
N PRO A 552 27.88 2.36 42.75
CA PRO A 552 27.52 1.94 41.39
C PRO A 552 27.42 0.42 41.19
N GLY A 553 28.46 -0.33 41.53
CA GLY A 553 28.44 -1.79 41.43
C GLY A 553 27.41 -2.47 42.34
N GLN A 554 27.14 -1.90 43.53
CA GLN A 554 26.12 -2.43 44.45
C GLN A 554 24.70 -2.17 43.94
N VAL A 555 24.45 -1.05 43.26
CA VAL A 555 23.14 -0.76 42.64
C VAL A 555 22.82 -1.85 41.60
N LEU A 556 23.76 -2.15 40.71
CA LEU A 556 23.58 -3.20 39.70
C LEU A 556 23.45 -4.58 40.35
N ALA A 557 24.29 -4.93 41.31
CA ALA A 557 24.25 -6.22 42.00
C ALA A 557 22.94 -6.46 42.78
N ARG A 558 22.36 -5.42 43.38
CA ARG A 558 21.07 -5.53 44.09
C ARG A 558 19.91 -5.62 43.10
N THR A 559 19.97 -4.86 42.02
CA THR A 559 18.96 -4.91 40.94
C THR A 559 18.96 -6.30 40.27
N ASP A 560 20.13 -6.88 39.99
CA ASP A 560 20.26 -8.25 39.46
C ASP A 560 19.60 -9.29 40.39
N ARG A 561 19.78 -9.12 41.71
CA ARG A 561 19.12 -9.98 42.70
C ARG A 561 17.61 -9.81 42.70
N ASP A 562 17.10 -8.58 42.65
CA ASP A 562 15.66 -8.32 42.57
C ASP A 562 15.05 -8.99 41.33
N LEU A 563 15.76 -8.97 40.19
CA LEU A 563 15.33 -9.65 38.96
C LEU A 563 15.32 -11.17 39.10
N ALA A 564 16.33 -11.74 39.77
CA ALA A 564 16.37 -13.18 40.03
C ALA A 564 15.23 -13.63 40.95
N ASP A 565 14.90 -12.83 41.98
CA ASP A 565 13.78 -13.12 42.90
C ASP A 565 12.41 -13.03 42.22
N LEU A 566 12.29 -12.20 41.17
CA LEU A 566 11.11 -12.05 40.34
C LEU A 566 10.97 -13.12 39.24
N ASP A 567 11.91 -14.07 39.15
CA ASP A 567 12.00 -15.11 38.11
C ASP A 567 11.93 -14.51 36.69
N ALA A 568 12.63 -13.37 36.50
CA ALA A 568 12.68 -12.71 35.21
C ALA A 568 13.39 -13.62 34.18
N THR A 569 12.70 -13.96 33.09
CA THR A 569 13.22 -14.83 32.02
C THR A 569 14.05 -14.08 30.97
N ARG A 570 14.22 -12.76 31.15
CA ARG A 570 14.89 -11.86 30.22
C ARG A 570 16.05 -11.18 30.91
N PHE A 571 17.09 -10.90 30.13
CA PHE A 571 18.22 -10.12 30.61
C PHE A 571 18.06 -8.64 30.26
N VAL A 572 18.79 -7.81 31.00
CA VAL A 572 18.79 -6.35 30.85
C VAL A 572 20.23 -5.86 30.77
N SER A 573 20.57 -5.18 29.69
CA SER A 573 21.80 -4.40 29.63
C SER A 573 21.59 -3.09 30.39
N CYS A 574 22.53 -2.70 31.25
CA CYS A 574 22.37 -1.49 32.06
C CYS A 574 23.71 -0.82 32.35
N LEU A 575 23.73 0.51 32.32
CA LEU A 575 24.88 1.32 32.71
C LEU A 575 24.44 2.35 33.75
N TYR A 576 25.20 2.41 34.84
CA TYR A 576 24.99 3.35 35.93
C TYR A 576 26.19 4.26 36.09
N ALA A 577 25.98 5.58 36.06
CA ALA A 577 26.99 6.60 36.23
C ALA A 577 26.67 7.51 37.42
N HIS A 578 27.49 7.44 38.48
CA HIS A 578 27.42 8.33 39.63
C HIS A 578 28.28 9.58 39.38
N LEU A 579 27.62 10.74 39.31
CA LEU A 579 28.22 12.05 39.08
C LEU A 579 28.46 12.76 40.42
N ASP A 580 29.71 13.13 40.69
CA ASP A 580 30.06 14.07 41.76
C ASP A 580 30.50 15.40 41.15
N LEU A 581 29.58 16.37 41.17
CA LEU A 581 29.78 17.69 40.57
C LEU A 581 30.67 18.59 41.44
N ALA A 582 30.88 18.26 42.73
CA ALA A 582 31.78 19.01 43.60
C ALA A 582 33.23 18.53 43.44
N ARG A 583 33.43 17.23 43.21
CA ARG A 583 34.75 16.64 42.97
C ARG A 583 35.15 16.63 41.49
N HIS A 584 34.21 16.93 40.59
CA HIS A 584 34.39 16.80 39.14
C HIS A 584 34.80 15.38 38.73
N GLU A 585 34.13 14.39 39.31
CA GLU A 585 34.41 12.96 39.11
C GLU A 585 33.12 12.23 38.69
N VAL A 586 33.28 11.18 37.89
CA VAL A 586 32.22 10.23 37.56
C VAL A 586 32.69 8.83 37.88
N THR A 587 31.84 8.03 38.55
CA THR A 587 32.08 6.60 38.79
C THR A 587 31.04 5.78 38.04
N ILE A 588 31.46 4.92 37.12
CA ILE A 588 30.60 4.18 36.20
C ILE A 588 30.69 2.69 36.52
N ALA A 589 29.56 1.99 36.48
CA ALA A 589 29.51 0.53 36.45
C ALA A 589 28.60 0.08 35.29
N GLY A 590 29.00 -0.97 34.58
CA GLY A 590 28.26 -1.50 33.43
C GLY A 590 27.86 -2.97 33.61
N ALA A 591 26.67 -3.32 33.14
CA ALA A 591 26.11 -4.66 33.06
C ALA A 591 25.78 -4.96 31.59
N GLY A 592 26.81 -5.31 30.80
CA GLY A 592 26.67 -5.66 29.38
C GLY A 592 26.15 -4.58 28.43
N HIS A 593 26.08 -3.32 28.88
CA HIS A 593 25.62 -2.18 28.07
C HIS A 593 26.75 -1.55 27.25
N PRO A 594 26.48 -0.90 26.10
CA PRO A 594 27.50 -0.20 25.33
C PRO A 594 28.30 0.81 26.16
N PRO A 595 29.63 0.92 25.91
CA PRO A 595 30.49 1.85 26.64
C PRO A 595 30.12 3.32 26.34
N PRO A 596 30.15 4.21 27.34
CA PRO A 596 29.76 5.60 27.15
C PRO A 596 30.87 6.39 26.45
N ILE A 597 30.49 7.48 25.76
CA ILE A 597 31.45 8.38 25.11
C ILE A 597 31.68 9.62 25.98
N LEU A 598 32.94 9.94 26.25
CA LEU A 598 33.34 11.15 26.98
C LEU A 598 34.13 12.09 26.09
N ARG A 599 33.68 13.35 26.01
CA ARG A 599 34.43 14.45 25.41
C ARG A 599 34.87 15.44 26.48
N ARG A 600 36.17 15.56 26.71
CA ARG A 600 36.74 16.59 27.61
C ARG A 600 36.96 17.91 26.85
N PRO A 601 36.93 19.08 27.53
CA PRO A 601 37.20 20.37 26.89
C PRO A 601 38.54 20.35 26.14
N GLY A 602 38.54 20.74 24.86
CA GLY A 602 39.74 20.79 24.03
C GLY A 602 40.31 19.43 23.59
N HIS A 603 39.66 18.32 23.94
CA HIS A 603 40.08 16.96 23.56
C HIS A 603 39.06 16.33 22.60
N ARG A 604 39.52 15.30 21.86
CA ARG A 604 38.63 14.44 21.08
C ARG A 604 37.73 13.63 22.03
N ALA A 605 36.53 13.33 21.57
CA ALA A 605 35.63 12.40 22.22
C ALA A 605 36.24 10.99 22.18
N GLN A 606 36.12 10.26 23.27
CA GLN A 606 36.69 8.94 23.46
C GLN A 606 35.62 8.00 24.00
N VAL A 607 35.51 6.82 23.41
CA VAL A 607 34.76 5.70 23.96
C VAL A 607 35.47 5.24 25.24
N LEU A 608 34.75 5.23 26.36
CA LEU A 608 35.33 4.88 27.65
C LEU A 608 35.54 3.37 27.76
N ASP A 609 36.76 2.99 28.14
CA ASP A 609 37.09 1.61 28.50
C ASP A 609 36.63 1.35 29.94
N ILE A 610 35.57 0.54 30.09
CA ILE A 610 34.98 0.16 31.37
C ILE A 610 35.04 -1.35 31.52
N ASP A 611 35.37 -1.83 32.72
CA ASP A 611 35.37 -3.26 33.00
C ASP A 611 33.92 -3.80 32.94
N PRO A 612 33.60 -4.72 32.02
CA PRO A 612 32.23 -5.13 31.81
C PRO A 612 31.76 -6.13 32.87
N GLY A 613 30.63 -5.84 33.53
CA GLY A 613 29.84 -6.84 34.24
C GLY A 613 28.88 -7.57 33.30
N PRO A 614 28.36 -8.76 33.67
CA PRO A 614 27.37 -9.47 32.87
C PRO A 614 26.03 -8.72 32.85
N PRO A 615 25.22 -8.82 31.77
CA PRO A 615 23.84 -8.33 31.79
C PRO A 615 23.05 -8.81 33.01
N LEU A 616 22.17 -7.95 33.53
CA LEU A 616 21.32 -8.27 34.67
C LEU A 616 20.33 -9.37 34.29
N GLY A 617 19.95 -10.26 35.20
CA GLY A 617 18.93 -11.29 34.98
C GLY A 617 19.40 -12.51 34.18
N LEU A 618 20.69 -12.62 33.83
CA LEU A 618 21.24 -13.77 33.09
C LEU A 618 21.24 -15.09 33.89
N GLY A 619 21.07 -15.05 35.21
CA GLY A 619 20.90 -16.24 36.03
C GLY A 619 22.07 -17.24 35.94
N LEU A 620 23.32 -16.77 36.10
CA LEU A 620 24.52 -17.61 35.92
C LEU A 620 24.68 -18.76 36.94
N GLY A 621 23.78 -18.94 37.90
CA GLY A 621 23.83 -20.04 38.87
C GLY A 621 25.04 -20.03 39.82
N LEU A 622 25.83 -18.96 39.81
CA LEU A 622 27.13 -18.83 40.49
C LEU A 622 27.13 -17.84 41.67
N GLY A 623 25.95 -17.39 42.13
CA GLY A 623 25.80 -16.34 43.15
C GLY A 623 25.66 -14.94 42.52
N THR A 624 25.60 -13.89 43.36
CA THR A 624 25.46 -12.51 42.86
C THR A 624 26.73 -12.09 42.10
N PRO A 625 26.65 -11.74 40.81
CA PRO A 625 27.81 -11.31 40.03
C PRO A 625 28.42 -10.00 40.57
N SER A 626 29.72 -9.83 40.34
CA SER A 626 30.42 -8.58 40.65
C SER A 626 30.31 -7.61 39.47
N TYR A 627 30.04 -6.35 39.76
CA TYR A 627 29.99 -5.25 38.80
C TYR A 627 31.11 -4.26 39.12
N PRO A 628 32.26 -4.35 38.44
CA PRO A 628 33.37 -3.43 38.65
C PRO A 628 32.95 -1.98 38.39
N SER A 629 33.63 -1.04 39.06
CA SER A 629 33.36 0.39 38.89
C SER A 629 34.62 1.12 38.46
N THR A 630 34.50 1.99 37.47
CA THR A 630 35.59 2.80 36.92
C THR A 630 35.36 4.27 37.25
N THR A 631 36.30 4.91 37.95
CA THR A 631 36.23 6.34 38.29
C THR A 631 37.11 7.18 37.37
N LEU A 632 36.57 8.26 36.84
CA LEU A 632 37.21 9.16 35.87
C LEU A 632 36.95 10.63 36.20
N ALA A 633 37.85 11.50 35.79
CA ALA A 633 37.64 12.95 35.87
C ALA A 633 36.56 13.40 34.87
N LEU A 634 35.60 14.18 35.37
CA LEU A 634 34.50 14.80 34.66
C LEU A 634 34.49 16.32 34.94
N PRO A 635 35.45 17.08 34.37
CA PRO A 635 35.56 18.53 34.60
C PRO A 635 34.38 19.30 33.99
N GLU A 636 34.22 20.55 34.41
CA GLU A 636 33.26 21.48 33.78
C GLU A 636 33.50 21.59 32.26
N GLY A 637 32.41 21.66 31.49
CA GLY A 637 32.44 21.69 30.03
C GLY A 637 32.68 20.33 29.36
N ALA A 638 32.98 19.27 30.13
CA ALA A 638 32.99 17.91 29.59
C ALA A 638 31.58 17.47 29.18
N LEU A 639 31.48 16.55 28.23
CA LEU A 639 30.22 15.97 27.78
C LEU A 639 30.31 14.44 27.88
N LEU A 640 29.49 13.86 28.76
CA LEU A 640 29.30 12.42 28.87
C LEU A 640 28.03 12.03 28.10
N THR A 641 28.16 11.07 27.20
CA THR A 641 27.10 10.59 26.32
C THR A 641 26.82 9.13 26.61
N LEU A 642 25.60 8.83 27.07
CA LEU A 642 25.10 7.48 27.29
C LEU A 642 24.06 7.17 26.20
N TYR A 643 24.10 5.98 25.62
CA TYR A 643 23.22 5.61 24.52
C TYR A 643 22.96 4.10 24.52
N THR A 644 21.79 3.69 24.00
CA THR A 644 21.48 2.29 23.70
C THR A 644 22.02 1.88 22.34
N ASP A 645 22.10 0.58 22.10
CA ASP A 645 22.63 0.01 20.86
C ASP A 645 21.86 0.45 19.62
N GLY A 646 20.55 0.72 19.70
CA GLY A 646 19.79 1.23 18.55
C GLY A 646 20.32 2.53 17.94
N LEU A 647 21.15 3.31 18.67
CA LEU A 647 21.84 4.49 18.11
C LEU A 647 23.04 4.12 17.21
N VAL A 648 23.71 2.99 17.46
CA VAL A 648 24.97 2.60 16.81
C VAL A 648 24.86 1.31 16.00
N GLU A 649 23.92 0.42 16.34
CA GLU A 649 23.73 -0.84 15.65
C GLU A 649 23.08 -0.57 14.31
N THR A 650 23.76 -0.97 13.23
CA THR A 650 23.25 -0.85 11.86
C THR A 650 23.42 -2.18 11.14
N PRO A 651 22.35 -2.78 10.57
CA PRO A 651 22.46 -4.08 9.92
C PRO A 651 23.59 -4.13 8.88
N GLY A 652 24.51 -5.08 9.06
CA GLY A 652 25.65 -5.27 8.16
C GLY A 652 26.84 -4.34 8.41
N THR A 653 26.84 -3.57 9.50
CA THR A 653 27.96 -2.70 9.91
C THR A 653 28.53 -3.14 11.26
N ASP A 654 29.83 -2.95 11.47
CA ASP A 654 30.48 -3.22 12.74
C ASP A 654 30.16 -2.12 13.78
N ILE A 655 29.72 -2.52 14.97
CA ILE A 655 29.27 -1.63 16.04
C ILE A 655 30.40 -0.76 16.59
N ASP A 656 31.64 -1.26 16.56
CA ASP A 656 32.81 -0.49 17.00
C ASP A 656 33.10 0.67 16.03
N HIS A 657 32.86 0.47 14.74
CA HIS A 657 33.04 1.49 13.71
C HIS A 657 31.96 2.58 13.85
N THR A 658 30.69 2.19 13.95
CA THR A 658 29.59 3.16 14.10
C THR A 658 29.69 3.94 15.41
N THR A 659 30.17 3.31 16.48
CA THR A 659 30.47 3.98 17.74
C THR A 659 31.63 4.99 17.60
N ALA A 660 32.70 4.63 16.88
CA ALA A 660 33.80 5.54 16.60
C ALA A 660 33.36 6.73 15.72
N ASP A 661 32.49 6.49 14.75
CA ASP A 661 31.89 7.52 13.89
C ASP A 661 31.03 8.48 14.72
N LEU A 662 30.21 7.97 15.65
CA LEU A 662 29.43 8.78 16.59
C LEU A 662 30.33 9.66 17.46
N ALA A 663 31.44 9.12 17.97
CA ALA A 663 32.44 9.89 18.74
C ALA A 663 33.11 10.98 17.87
N GLN A 664 33.42 10.69 16.61
CA GLN A 664 33.95 11.67 15.68
C GLN A 664 32.95 12.79 15.38
N HIS A 665 31.68 12.44 15.19
CA HIS A 665 30.60 13.40 14.94
C HIS A 665 30.33 14.31 16.15
N LEU A 666 30.36 13.75 17.37
CA LEU A 666 30.33 14.51 18.63
C LEU A 666 31.43 15.58 18.72
N CYS A 667 32.60 15.36 18.10
CA CYS A 667 33.66 16.36 18.03
C CYS A 667 33.35 17.46 17.01
N ALA A 668 32.87 17.06 15.82
CA ALA A 668 32.54 17.98 14.73
C ALA A 668 31.40 18.95 15.11
N SER A 669 30.42 18.46 15.87
CA SER A 669 29.24 19.22 16.31
C SER A 669 29.44 19.94 17.65
N SER A 670 30.69 20.14 18.11
CA SER A 670 30.99 20.65 19.45
C SER A 670 30.55 22.08 19.76
N ALA A 671 30.29 22.89 18.73
CA ALA A 671 29.79 24.25 18.86
C ALA A 671 28.27 24.33 19.07
N LEU A 672 27.54 23.23 18.87
CA LEU A 672 26.08 23.23 19.00
C LEU A 672 25.65 23.27 20.48
N PRO A 673 24.58 24.02 20.81
CA PRO A 673 23.92 23.91 22.11
C PRO A 673 23.45 22.47 22.37
N LEU A 674 23.42 22.05 23.64
CA LEU A 674 23.13 20.67 24.04
C LEU A 674 21.83 20.09 23.44
N HIS A 675 20.77 20.92 23.36
CA HIS A 675 19.48 20.52 22.79
C HIS A 675 19.50 20.33 21.27
N GLN A 676 20.37 21.04 20.54
CA GLN A 676 20.54 20.84 19.09
C GLN A 676 21.52 19.70 18.82
N LEU A 677 22.52 19.56 19.70
CA LEU A 677 23.48 18.47 19.61
C LEU A 677 22.77 17.12 19.71
N ILE A 678 21.88 16.93 20.68
CA ILE A 678 21.20 15.64 20.85
C ILE A 678 20.37 15.26 19.62
N ASP A 679 19.62 16.20 19.04
CA ASP A 679 18.83 15.96 17.83
C ASP A 679 19.76 15.67 16.64
N ASN A 680 20.87 16.40 16.53
CA ASN A 680 21.87 16.19 15.48
C ASN A 680 22.58 14.82 15.56
N LEU A 681 22.74 14.25 16.77
CA LEU A 681 23.30 12.90 16.94
C LEU A 681 22.32 11.83 16.49
N VAL A 682 21.03 11.99 16.83
CA VAL A 682 19.96 11.09 16.38
C VAL A 682 19.84 11.10 14.86
N ASP A 683 19.84 12.30 14.25
CA ASP A 683 19.75 12.45 12.79
C ASP A 683 20.98 11.88 12.07
N HIS A 684 22.17 12.04 12.65
CA HIS A 684 23.42 11.53 12.08
C HIS A 684 23.48 10.01 12.06
N ALA A 685 22.97 9.37 13.12
CA ALA A 685 23.00 7.93 13.26
C ALA A 685 22.33 7.22 12.07
N ARG A 686 21.29 7.80 11.43
CA ARG A 686 20.65 7.23 10.22
C ARG A 686 19.94 8.24 9.29
N PRO A 687 20.49 8.52 8.08
CA PRO A 687 19.89 9.45 7.10
C PRO A 687 18.54 9.01 6.48
N THR A 688 18.13 7.75 6.63
CA THR A 688 16.96 7.15 5.94
C THR A 688 15.69 7.12 6.79
N GLY A 689 15.74 7.52 8.07
CA GLY A 689 14.56 7.67 8.94
C GLY A 689 13.86 6.37 9.35
N GLN A 690 14.49 5.20 9.20
CA GLN A 690 13.95 3.90 9.63
C GLN A 690 14.74 3.35 10.83
N TYR A 691 14.05 3.21 11.97
CA TYR A 691 14.56 2.63 13.21
C TYR A 691 14.35 1.11 13.21
N THR A 692 15.44 0.35 13.41
CA THR A 692 15.36 -1.12 13.56
C THR A 692 15.19 -1.53 15.01
N ASP A 693 15.63 -0.67 15.93
CA ASP A 693 15.47 -0.81 17.37
C ASP A 693 15.15 0.55 18.00
N ASP A 694 14.78 0.55 19.29
CA ASP A 694 14.56 1.78 20.05
C ASP A 694 15.88 2.53 20.27
N ILE A 695 15.78 3.83 20.50
CA ILE A 695 16.94 4.67 20.81
C ILE A 695 16.65 5.43 22.09
N ALA A 696 17.44 5.19 23.12
CA ALA A 696 17.61 6.10 24.25
C ALA A 696 18.98 6.78 24.17
N LEU A 697 18.99 8.09 24.38
CA LEU A 697 20.19 8.92 24.37
C LEU A 697 20.14 9.93 25.50
N LEU A 698 21.19 9.98 26.32
CA LEU A 698 21.33 10.90 27.45
C LEU A 698 22.67 11.63 27.38
N LEU A 699 22.61 12.95 27.30
CA LEU A 699 23.76 13.85 27.31
C LEU A 699 23.87 14.59 28.64
N LEU A 700 25.05 14.54 29.25
CA LEU A 700 25.34 15.09 30.58
C LEU A 700 26.54 16.03 30.47
N GLN A 701 26.33 17.32 30.76
CA GLN A 701 27.38 18.34 30.67
C GLN A 701 27.51 19.11 31.99
N PRO A 702 28.54 18.85 32.82
CA PRO A 702 28.80 19.66 34.00
C PRO A 702 29.14 21.09 33.60
N LYS A 703 28.66 22.05 34.39
CA LYS A 703 28.91 23.48 34.21
C LYS A 703 29.27 24.12 35.53
N ALA A 704 29.82 25.34 35.45
CA ALA A 704 30.00 26.18 36.62
C ALA A 704 28.66 26.37 37.34
N ARG A 705 28.67 26.27 38.68
CA ARG A 705 27.51 26.62 39.49
C ARG A 705 27.30 28.13 39.47
N ALA A 706 26.03 28.54 39.38
CA ALA A 706 25.63 29.94 39.38
C ALA A 706 25.74 30.56 40.77
#